data_AF-A0A388PFJ8-F1
#
_entry.id   AF-A0A388PFJ8-F1
#
_cell.length_a   1.000
_cell.length_b   1.000
_cell.length_c   1.000
_cell.angle_alpha   90.00
_cell.angle_beta   90.00
_cell.angle_gamma   90.00
#
_symmetry.space_group_name_H-M   'P 1'
#
loop_
_entity.id
_entity.type
_entity.pdbx_description
1 polymer ?
#
loop_
_entity_poly.entity_id
_entity_poly.type
_entity_poly.pdbx_seq_one_letter_code
_entity_poly.pdbx_strand_id
1 'polypeptide(L)'
;MSLPKGFREWLAKESAAWNSDGLIGAEQRERILARYPEDATDSGALAFALRTLAVMLFGASIFLVISHNWADFSREGQLTIVFTALAVIQGAGLYFFLKGQERSTIIGHLLGCLMYGGGIALIGQIYHLDAHSPDALLAWCIFTIPFALLLDATVLHLVVIVLAGTWLNMETDHYAWRERALHHGERLVFLLLIAPTAMAAYRRARPALAGALAWSTLFLWFMFGGHTPAHVFVLPLVIAALHPTGDPRGRGFRFIGALGVAFVTLALGSMDSASHNRMAGNFLRHDLIFSAVTAGLAIWAIVRARQRQDSHAAWLGLVAVLALSTSLLGSLNVDNFRQRDQLWVLIVAIANVTTLLLAVTLIRQGLGEKRLRPYVYGALVFLGWLTWRYVDIEKELGYLGMAGIFLFIGLVLFGLAMVWRQPREAEIAEEMPDFRPSWLEAMVAKLMPMRTRLLVGALALQFGVLGWMVYDHSRPLASGERFLLVCEPVDPRDLTKGDYVILSYGFQAFNSTQKENLLKEWNQLHPGPTDLNASFSYTIKDDAPIYIPLKKGADGVASYGEPTLTKPSSVPFLLTRKGQGRWNWNNGDVRAGIESYYVAEGTGLAWEKLRNTGKLFAEVGVLPNGKAGLVALKPAPFATLQAFTHQPLERFFVTLKSAKPVTKLISTEADFAATFHPAPVNGQNAVTPKFPNEFVLLHTLPETDVATTIEFKNVRLNNGYLNAEVQVIRGEKQTFTTRPQAAIVISAKDLLGVSVRDDKRASLLEVRIRK
;
A
#
# COMPACT_ATOMS: atom_id res chain seq x y z
N MET A 1 -11.95 45.16 -18.31
CA MET A 1 -13.27 44.85 -17.70
C MET A 1 -13.53 43.37 -17.92
N SER A 2 -13.69 42.59 -16.84
CA SER A 2 -14.15 41.21 -16.94
C SER A 2 -15.64 41.21 -17.29
N LEU A 3 -16.01 40.69 -18.44
CA LEU A 3 -17.41 40.60 -18.86
C LEU A 3 -18.11 39.45 -18.12
N PRO A 4 -19.44 39.51 -17.93
CA PRO A 4 -20.21 38.41 -17.37
C PRO A 4 -20.06 37.12 -18.20
N LYS A 5 -20.01 35.95 -17.55
CA LYS A 5 -20.08 34.64 -18.25
C LYS A 5 -21.32 34.58 -19.15
N GLY A 6 -21.14 34.12 -20.39
CA GLY A 6 -22.23 34.02 -21.38
C GLY A 6 -22.54 35.33 -22.13
N PHE A 7 -21.88 36.45 -21.80
CA PHE A 7 -22.10 37.73 -22.48
C PHE A 7 -21.87 37.66 -24.00
N ARG A 8 -20.81 36.97 -24.46
CA ARG A 8 -20.54 36.83 -25.90
C ARG A 8 -21.57 35.94 -26.60
N GLU A 9 -22.02 34.84 -25.99
CA GLU A 9 -23.08 33.99 -26.57
C GLU A 9 -24.40 34.75 -26.69
N TRP A 10 -24.75 35.49 -25.65
CA TRP A 10 -25.88 36.41 -25.68
C TRP A 10 -25.70 37.45 -26.80
N LEU A 11 -24.55 38.14 -26.86
CA LEU A 11 -24.25 39.15 -27.87
C LEU A 11 -24.26 38.56 -29.29
N ALA A 12 -23.80 37.33 -29.48
CA ALA A 12 -23.80 36.64 -30.77
C ALA A 12 -25.22 36.30 -31.25
N LYS A 13 -26.09 35.88 -30.34
CA LYS A 13 -27.53 35.69 -30.61
C LYS A 13 -28.23 37.01 -30.88
N GLU A 14 -28.02 37.98 -30.01
CA GLU A 14 -28.70 39.28 -30.07
C GLU A 14 -28.28 40.07 -31.31
N SER A 15 -26.97 40.10 -31.63
CA SER A 15 -26.48 40.72 -32.85
C SER A 15 -26.90 39.99 -34.13
N ALA A 16 -27.23 38.70 -34.06
CA ALA A 16 -27.83 37.98 -35.18
C ALA A 16 -29.29 38.43 -35.41
N ALA A 17 -30.06 38.62 -34.34
CA ALA A 17 -31.40 39.21 -34.41
C ALA A 17 -31.36 40.66 -34.94
N TRP A 18 -30.42 41.49 -34.46
CA TRP A 18 -30.27 42.85 -34.98
C TRP A 18 -29.92 42.90 -36.48
N ASN A 19 -29.16 41.92 -36.96
CA ASN A 19 -28.84 41.82 -38.39
C ASN A 19 -30.05 41.33 -39.21
N SER A 20 -30.86 40.39 -38.70
CA SER A 20 -32.08 39.96 -39.37
C SER A 20 -33.15 41.06 -39.41
N ASP A 21 -33.20 41.89 -38.37
CA ASP A 21 -34.14 43.01 -38.26
C ASP A 21 -33.66 44.25 -39.04
N GLY A 22 -32.50 44.17 -39.70
CA GLY A 22 -31.93 45.25 -40.50
C GLY A 22 -31.36 46.43 -39.69
N LEU A 23 -31.21 46.28 -38.37
CA LEU A 23 -30.70 47.32 -37.47
C LEU A 23 -29.18 47.52 -37.59
N ILE A 24 -28.44 46.46 -37.96
CA ILE A 24 -27.00 46.51 -38.23
C ILE A 24 -26.68 45.73 -39.52
N GLY A 25 -25.63 46.12 -40.23
CA GLY A 25 -25.12 45.36 -41.38
C GLY A 25 -24.24 44.17 -40.97
N ALA A 26 -24.11 43.18 -41.86
CA ALA A 26 -23.30 41.97 -41.61
C ALA A 26 -21.84 42.28 -41.26
N GLU A 27 -21.22 43.24 -41.96
CA GLU A 27 -19.84 43.69 -41.71
C GLU A 27 -19.70 44.41 -40.35
N GLN A 28 -20.74 45.15 -39.96
CA GLN A 28 -20.83 45.83 -38.66
C GLN A 28 -20.94 44.81 -37.51
N ARG A 29 -21.75 43.77 -37.69
CA ARG A 29 -21.87 42.64 -36.76
C ARG A 29 -20.53 41.95 -36.54
N GLU A 30 -19.79 41.66 -37.60
CA GLU A 30 -18.46 41.04 -37.49
C GLU A 30 -17.48 41.93 -36.71
N ARG A 31 -17.47 43.24 -36.97
CA ARG A 31 -16.65 44.20 -36.21
C ARG A 31 -17.01 44.26 -34.71
N ILE A 32 -18.29 44.14 -34.37
CA ILE A 32 -18.76 44.09 -32.98
C ILE A 32 -18.27 42.80 -32.30
N LEU A 33 -18.42 41.65 -32.97
CA LEU A 33 -17.99 40.35 -32.43
C LEU A 33 -16.45 40.24 -32.32
N ALA A 34 -15.72 40.86 -33.23
CA ALA A 34 -14.25 40.91 -33.20
C ALA A 34 -13.70 41.65 -31.98
N ARG A 35 -14.46 42.60 -31.41
CA ARG A 35 -14.08 43.33 -30.20
C ARG A 35 -14.12 42.48 -28.93
N TYR A 36 -14.82 41.35 -28.97
CA TYR A 36 -15.06 40.50 -27.81
C TYR A 36 -14.69 39.05 -28.10
N PRO A 37 -13.44 38.69 -28.46
CA PRO A 37 -13.03 37.36 -28.95
C PRO A 37 -13.58 36.20 -28.11
N GLU A 38 -13.77 35.03 -28.74
CA GLU A 38 -14.30 33.84 -28.07
C GLU A 38 -13.41 33.48 -26.88
N ASP A 39 -13.93 33.68 -25.66
CA ASP A 39 -13.38 33.01 -24.50
C ASP A 39 -13.60 31.52 -24.77
N ALA A 40 -12.50 30.75 -24.87
CA ALA A 40 -12.56 29.33 -25.11
C ALA A 40 -13.55 28.70 -24.09
N THR A 41 -14.72 28.32 -24.59
CA THR A 41 -15.80 27.69 -23.84
C THR A 41 -15.24 26.55 -22.97
N ASP A 42 -15.89 26.26 -21.84
CA ASP A 42 -15.55 25.16 -20.89
C ASP A 42 -15.26 23.79 -21.58
N SER A 43 -15.67 23.62 -22.85
CA SER A 43 -15.14 22.64 -23.82
C SER A 43 -13.62 22.46 -23.86
N GLY A 44 -12.81 23.47 -23.49
CA GLY A 44 -11.35 23.39 -23.52
C GLY A 44 -10.77 22.43 -22.48
N ALA A 45 -11.40 22.30 -21.31
CA ALA A 45 -10.95 21.40 -20.25
C ALA A 45 -11.27 19.94 -20.58
N LEU A 46 -12.49 19.66 -21.06
CA LEU A 46 -12.86 18.32 -21.55
C LEU A 46 -12.03 17.94 -22.77
N ALA A 47 -11.87 18.83 -23.75
CA ALA A 47 -11.02 18.57 -24.91
C ALA A 47 -9.55 18.35 -24.52
N PHE A 48 -9.02 19.09 -23.54
CA PHE A 48 -7.69 18.85 -22.99
C PHE A 48 -7.60 17.48 -22.31
N ALA A 49 -8.58 17.11 -21.49
CA ALA A 49 -8.64 15.81 -20.82
C ALA A 49 -8.72 14.66 -21.83
N LEU A 50 -9.58 14.78 -22.85
CA LEU A 50 -9.71 13.80 -23.93
C LEU A 50 -8.43 13.69 -24.77
N ARG A 51 -7.77 14.81 -25.10
CA ARG A 51 -6.47 14.78 -25.81
C ARG A 51 -5.39 14.11 -24.97
N THR A 52 -5.33 14.45 -23.68
CA THR A 52 -4.38 13.82 -22.74
C THR A 52 -4.62 12.31 -22.68
N LEU A 53 -5.89 11.89 -22.53
CA LEU A 53 -6.27 10.47 -22.51
C LEU A 53 -5.92 9.76 -23.82
N ALA A 54 -6.25 10.36 -24.97
CA ALA A 54 -5.94 9.79 -26.29
C ALA A 54 -4.44 9.58 -26.48
N VAL A 55 -3.60 10.56 -26.10
CA VAL A 55 -2.14 10.44 -26.17
C VAL A 55 -1.62 9.35 -25.23
N MET A 56 -2.18 9.23 -24.02
CA MET A 56 -1.80 8.16 -23.09
C MET A 56 -2.17 6.77 -23.61
N LEU A 57 -3.38 6.60 -24.15
CA LEU A 57 -3.84 5.33 -24.73
C LEU A 57 -3.03 4.95 -25.97
N PHE A 58 -2.70 5.93 -26.82
CA PHE A 58 -1.82 5.71 -27.96
C PHE A 58 -0.41 5.28 -27.51
N GLY A 59 0.17 5.96 -26.52
CA GLY A 59 1.44 5.57 -25.91
C GLY A 59 1.39 4.14 -25.34
N ALA A 60 0.34 3.80 -24.59
CA ALA A 60 0.13 2.46 -24.06
C ALA A 60 0.04 1.40 -25.17
N SER A 61 -0.64 1.70 -26.29
CA SER A 61 -0.71 0.77 -27.43
C SER A 61 0.66 0.47 -28.05
N ILE A 62 1.52 1.48 -28.18
CA ILE A 62 2.89 1.30 -28.67
C ILE A 62 3.70 0.44 -27.69
N PHE A 63 3.57 0.69 -26.38
CA PHE A 63 4.22 -0.13 -25.36
C PHE A 63 3.80 -1.59 -25.41
N LEU A 64 2.52 -1.88 -25.66
CA LEU A 64 2.04 -3.26 -25.79
C LEU A 64 2.66 -3.97 -27.00
N VAL A 65 2.77 -3.30 -28.15
CA VAL A 65 3.43 -3.87 -29.35
C VAL A 65 4.92 -4.15 -29.09
N ILE A 66 5.61 -3.22 -28.43
CA ILE A 66 7.01 -3.39 -28.05
C ILE A 66 7.15 -4.52 -27.02
N SER A 67 6.26 -4.57 -26.04
CA SER A 67 6.24 -5.57 -24.97
C SER A 67 6.04 -6.98 -25.52
N HIS A 68 5.26 -7.15 -26.59
CA HIS A 68 5.07 -8.45 -27.25
C HIS A 68 6.38 -9.03 -27.81
N ASN A 69 7.26 -8.17 -28.32
CA ASN A 69 8.55 -8.56 -28.89
C ASN A 69 9.71 -8.41 -27.89
N TRP A 70 9.40 -8.19 -26.61
CA TRP A 70 10.40 -7.77 -25.62
C TRP A 70 11.49 -8.81 -25.39
N ALA A 71 11.15 -10.09 -25.46
CA ALA A 71 12.07 -11.21 -25.23
C ALA A 71 13.12 -11.38 -26.33
N ASP A 72 12.83 -10.92 -27.56
CA ASP A 72 13.74 -11.08 -28.70
C ASP A 72 14.81 -9.99 -28.75
N PHE A 73 14.61 -8.88 -28.03
CA PHE A 73 15.58 -7.80 -27.96
C PHE A 73 16.75 -8.18 -27.04
N SER A 74 17.98 -7.89 -27.50
CA SER A 74 19.14 -7.87 -26.61
C SER A 74 18.93 -6.85 -25.48
N ARG A 75 19.61 -7.04 -24.35
CA ARG A 75 19.52 -6.08 -23.21
C ARG A 75 19.86 -4.65 -23.64
N GLU A 76 20.87 -4.50 -24.49
CA GLU A 76 21.24 -3.19 -25.06
C GLU A 76 20.13 -2.61 -25.93
N GLY A 77 19.44 -3.44 -26.72
CA GLY A 77 18.27 -3.04 -27.49
C GLY A 77 17.11 -2.58 -26.60
N GLN A 78 16.78 -3.35 -25.56
CA GLN A 78 15.75 -2.99 -24.59
C GLN A 78 16.07 -1.65 -23.90
N LEU A 79 17.31 -1.46 -23.44
CA LEU A 79 17.75 -0.19 -22.85
C LEU A 79 17.68 0.96 -23.85
N THR A 80 18.15 0.75 -25.08
CA THR A 80 18.08 1.77 -26.14
C THR A 80 16.65 2.21 -26.40
N ILE A 81 15.69 1.29 -26.41
CA ILE A 81 14.26 1.60 -26.54
C ILE A 81 13.78 2.46 -25.37
N VAL A 82 14.09 2.08 -24.12
CA VAL A 82 13.69 2.84 -22.92
C VAL A 82 14.25 4.27 -22.95
N PHE A 83 15.55 4.43 -23.18
CA PHE A 83 16.20 5.74 -23.22
C PHE A 83 15.72 6.60 -24.39
N THR A 84 15.53 6.00 -25.57
CA THR A 84 15.04 6.70 -26.76
C THR A 84 13.59 7.14 -26.57
N ALA A 85 12.72 6.28 -26.04
CA ALA A 85 11.33 6.62 -25.76
C ALA A 85 11.24 7.79 -24.78
N LEU A 86 12.02 7.75 -23.68
CA LEU A 86 12.09 8.87 -22.74
C LEU A 86 12.60 10.14 -23.42
N ALA A 87 13.64 10.05 -24.26
CA ALA A 87 14.24 11.19 -24.94
C ALA A 87 13.28 11.86 -25.94
N VAL A 88 12.57 11.06 -26.72
CA VAL A 88 11.59 11.54 -27.70
C VAL A 88 10.42 12.22 -26.97
N ILE A 89 9.85 11.58 -25.95
CA ILE A 89 8.68 12.12 -25.24
C ILE A 89 9.04 13.40 -24.48
N GLN A 90 10.14 13.38 -23.71
CA GLN A 90 10.57 14.56 -22.97
C GLN A 90 11.09 15.67 -23.88
N GLY A 91 11.76 15.30 -24.98
CA GLY A 91 12.21 16.22 -26.02
C GLY A 91 11.05 16.90 -26.73
N ALA A 92 9.94 16.18 -26.98
CA ALA A 92 8.71 16.77 -27.50
C ALA A 92 8.10 17.78 -26.51
N GLY A 93 8.07 17.45 -25.21
CA GLY A 93 7.64 18.39 -24.16
C GLY A 93 8.47 19.69 -24.16
N LEU A 94 9.79 19.56 -24.24
CA LEU A 94 10.72 20.69 -24.31
C LEU A 94 10.56 21.49 -25.62
N TYR A 95 10.39 20.82 -26.76
CA TYR A 95 10.15 21.46 -28.05
C TYR A 95 8.90 22.34 -28.01
N PHE A 96 7.77 21.80 -27.51
CA PHE A 96 6.54 22.58 -27.37
C PHE A 96 6.68 23.72 -26.35
N PHE A 97 7.48 23.52 -25.30
CA PHE A 97 7.79 24.58 -24.34
C PHE A 97 8.52 25.75 -25.01
N LEU A 98 9.55 25.46 -25.83
CA LEU A 98 10.30 26.47 -26.57
C LEU A 98 9.45 27.19 -27.62
N LYS A 99 8.43 26.51 -28.17
CA LYS A 99 7.44 27.10 -29.09
C LYS A 99 6.33 27.88 -28.38
N GLY A 100 6.31 27.93 -27.04
CA GLY A 100 5.30 28.63 -26.25
C GLY A 100 3.92 27.94 -26.22
N GLN A 101 3.84 26.65 -26.58
CA GLN A 101 2.58 25.89 -26.62
C GLN A 101 2.27 25.22 -25.28
N GLU A 102 1.75 26.00 -24.32
CA GLU A 102 1.58 25.57 -22.92
C GLU A 102 0.83 24.24 -22.74
N ARG A 103 -0.30 24.02 -23.42
CA ARG A 103 -1.08 22.78 -23.29
C ARG A 103 -0.31 21.55 -23.76
N SER A 104 0.37 21.66 -24.91
CA SER A 104 1.17 20.57 -25.48
C SER A 104 2.41 20.29 -24.63
N THR A 105 3.03 21.33 -24.06
CA THR A 105 4.13 21.18 -23.08
C THR A 105 3.70 20.35 -21.88
N ILE A 106 2.54 20.67 -21.29
CA ILE A 106 2.04 19.96 -20.10
C ILE A 106 1.82 18.49 -20.44
N ILE A 107 1.20 18.18 -21.59
CA ILE A 107 0.97 16.79 -22.03
C ILE A 107 2.31 16.06 -22.26
N GLY A 108 3.26 16.69 -22.95
CA GLY A 108 4.55 16.08 -23.27
C GLY A 108 5.37 15.74 -22.01
N HIS A 109 5.48 16.68 -21.07
CA HIS A 109 6.19 16.42 -19.82
C HIS A 109 5.41 15.52 -18.84
N LEU A 110 4.07 15.54 -18.86
CA LEU A 110 3.27 14.55 -18.13
C LEU A 110 3.58 13.14 -18.62
N LEU A 111 3.51 12.91 -19.93
CA LEU A 111 3.83 11.61 -20.52
C LEU A 111 5.30 11.25 -20.27
N GLY A 112 6.21 12.23 -20.30
CA GLY A 112 7.62 12.05 -19.99
C GLY A 112 7.86 11.60 -18.54
N CYS A 113 7.16 12.20 -17.57
CA CYS A 113 7.20 11.75 -16.18
C CYS A 113 6.60 10.34 -16.01
N LEU A 114 5.53 10.00 -16.73
CA LEU A 114 5.00 8.63 -16.72
C LEU A 114 5.98 7.63 -17.32
N MET A 115 6.60 7.99 -18.45
CA MET A 115 7.62 7.18 -19.11
C MET A 115 8.86 7.00 -18.23
N TYR A 116 9.24 7.99 -17.44
CA TYR A 116 10.32 7.86 -16.47
C TYR A 116 10.03 6.77 -15.44
N GLY A 117 8.82 6.76 -14.85
CA GLY A 117 8.36 5.67 -13.97
C GLY A 117 8.36 4.31 -14.65
N GLY A 118 7.84 4.24 -15.89
CA GLY A 118 7.91 3.05 -16.72
C GLY A 118 9.34 2.58 -17.00
N GLY A 119 10.27 3.52 -17.24
CA GLY A 119 11.68 3.26 -17.45
C GLY A 119 12.37 2.66 -16.22
N ILE A 120 12.05 3.15 -15.01
CA ILE A 120 12.51 2.55 -13.75
C ILE A 120 12.04 1.09 -13.66
N ALA A 121 10.76 0.83 -13.92
CA ALA A 121 10.19 -0.51 -13.86
C ALA A 121 10.79 -1.46 -14.91
N LEU A 122 10.94 -1.00 -16.16
CA LEU A 122 11.52 -1.77 -17.24
C LEU A 122 13.01 -2.09 -16.99
N ILE A 123 13.79 -1.14 -16.48
CA ILE A 123 15.18 -1.40 -16.08
C ILE A 123 15.22 -2.42 -14.93
N GLY A 124 14.26 -2.34 -14.00
CA GLY A 124 14.06 -3.35 -12.96
C GLY A 124 13.85 -4.75 -13.53
N GLN A 125 13.06 -4.88 -14.60
CA GLN A 125 12.85 -6.16 -15.29
C GLN A 125 14.10 -6.65 -16.03
N ILE A 126 14.77 -5.76 -16.80
CA ILE A 126 15.97 -6.08 -17.59
C ILE A 126 17.09 -6.65 -16.71
N TYR A 127 17.24 -6.15 -15.49
CA TYR A 127 18.28 -6.57 -14.54
C TYR A 127 17.78 -7.50 -13.44
N HIS A 128 16.54 -7.98 -13.50
CA HIS A 128 15.97 -8.93 -12.54
C HIS A 128 16.05 -8.43 -11.08
N LEU A 129 15.71 -7.15 -10.88
CA LEU A 129 15.83 -6.50 -9.58
C LEU A 129 14.70 -6.94 -8.65
N ASP A 130 15.07 -7.59 -7.54
CA ASP A 130 14.18 -7.80 -6.38
C ASP A 130 14.49 -6.76 -5.29
N ALA A 131 14.33 -5.49 -5.65
CA ALA A 131 14.59 -4.34 -4.76
C ALA A 131 13.37 -4.00 -3.89
N HIS A 132 13.60 -3.21 -2.83
CA HIS A 132 12.53 -2.59 -2.05
C HIS A 132 11.64 -1.76 -2.98
N SER A 133 10.46 -2.28 -3.31
CA SER A 133 9.59 -1.69 -4.34
C SER A 133 9.20 -0.22 -4.09
N PRO A 134 9.03 0.25 -2.83
CA PRO A 134 8.78 1.67 -2.55
C PRO A 134 9.87 2.62 -3.07
N ASP A 135 11.15 2.22 -3.10
CA ASP A 135 12.24 3.11 -3.52
C ASP A 135 12.07 3.61 -4.97
N ALA A 136 11.56 2.74 -5.84
CA ALA A 136 11.27 3.06 -7.23
C ALA A 136 10.18 4.16 -7.35
N LEU A 137 9.12 4.06 -6.55
CA LEU A 137 8.07 5.09 -6.50
C LEU A 137 8.58 6.40 -5.90
N LEU A 138 9.43 6.33 -4.88
CA LEU A 138 10.02 7.53 -4.28
C LEU A 138 10.87 8.29 -5.29
N ALA A 139 11.74 7.59 -6.03
CA ALA A 139 12.53 8.16 -7.10
C ALA A 139 11.62 8.78 -8.18
N TRP A 140 10.58 8.06 -8.62
CA TRP A 140 9.61 8.59 -9.57
C TRP A 140 8.95 9.90 -9.07
N CYS A 141 8.52 9.93 -7.81
CA CYS A 141 7.91 11.11 -7.20
C CYS A 141 8.89 12.31 -7.18
N ILE A 142 10.09 12.11 -6.63
CA ILE A 142 11.11 13.15 -6.48
C ILE A 142 11.46 13.79 -7.83
N PHE A 143 11.67 12.98 -8.87
CA PHE A 143 12.05 13.47 -10.20
C PHE A 143 10.85 13.94 -11.05
N THR A 144 9.63 13.93 -10.50
CA THR A 144 8.42 14.56 -11.09
C THR A 144 8.17 15.96 -10.52
N ILE A 145 8.56 16.22 -9.26
CA ILE A 145 8.37 17.50 -8.56
C ILE A 145 8.94 18.71 -9.34
N PRO A 146 10.14 18.67 -9.94
CA PRO A 146 10.67 19.80 -10.71
C PRO A 146 9.76 20.21 -11.87
N PHE A 147 9.18 19.24 -12.59
CA PHE A 147 8.25 19.52 -13.69
C PHE A 147 6.95 20.13 -13.18
N ALA A 148 6.42 19.62 -12.07
CA ALA A 148 5.23 20.17 -11.43
C ALA A 148 5.45 21.65 -11.04
N LEU A 149 6.59 21.97 -10.43
CA LEU A 149 6.94 23.34 -10.01
C LEU A 149 7.25 24.28 -11.18
N LEU A 150 8.04 23.84 -12.15
CA LEU A 150 8.49 24.67 -13.27
C LEU A 150 7.36 24.93 -14.27
N LEU A 151 6.49 23.93 -14.52
CA LEU A 151 5.34 24.10 -15.40
C LEU A 151 4.13 24.65 -14.67
N ASP A 152 4.09 24.51 -13.34
CA ASP A 152 3.01 24.98 -12.47
C ASP A 152 1.64 24.47 -12.95
N ALA A 153 1.58 23.20 -13.38
CA ALA A 153 0.40 22.57 -13.96
C ALA A 153 -0.32 21.68 -12.94
N THR A 154 -1.64 21.84 -12.82
CA THR A 154 -2.46 21.08 -11.85
C THR A 154 -2.32 19.58 -12.00
N VAL A 155 -2.31 19.04 -13.21
CA VAL A 155 -2.21 17.58 -13.46
C VAL A 155 -0.89 16.99 -12.94
N LEU A 156 0.24 17.69 -13.12
CA LEU A 156 1.53 17.21 -12.63
C LEU A 156 1.59 17.19 -11.09
N HIS A 157 1.00 18.20 -10.44
CA HIS A 157 0.86 18.21 -8.99
C HIS A 157 -0.05 17.09 -8.47
N LEU A 158 -1.10 16.74 -9.19
CA LEU A 158 -1.95 15.58 -8.86
C LEU A 158 -1.17 14.27 -8.96
N VAL A 159 -0.34 14.10 -9.99
CA VAL A 159 0.56 12.94 -10.12
C VAL A 159 1.52 12.86 -8.93
N VAL A 160 2.12 13.98 -8.50
CA VAL A 160 2.98 14.00 -7.30
C VAL A 160 2.23 13.53 -6.05
N ILE A 161 0.99 13.98 -5.84
CA ILE A 161 0.17 13.53 -4.70
C ILE A 161 -0.09 12.02 -4.79
N VAL A 162 -0.45 11.50 -5.96
CA VAL A 162 -0.72 10.07 -6.16
C VAL A 162 0.54 9.24 -5.92
N LEU A 163 1.69 9.65 -6.46
CA LEU A 163 2.96 8.97 -6.27
C LEU A 163 3.40 8.98 -4.80
N ALA A 164 3.31 10.14 -4.12
CA ALA A 164 3.64 10.25 -2.71
C ALA A 164 2.71 9.40 -1.82
N GLY A 165 1.41 9.38 -2.11
CA GLY A 165 0.43 8.56 -1.37
C GLY A 165 0.64 7.07 -1.59
N THR A 166 0.92 6.65 -2.82
CA THR A 166 1.21 5.25 -3.16
C THR A 166 2.51 4.78 -2.52
N TRP A 167 3.57 5.61 -2.59
CA TRP A 167 4.83 5.35 -1.89
C TRP A 167 4.60 5.14 -0.39
N LEU A 168 3.89 6.07 0.25
CA LEU A 168 3.60 6.00 1.69
C LEU A 168 2.80 4.73 2.04
N ASN A 169 1.83 4.34 1.22
CA ASN A 169 1.06 3.13 1.42
C ASN A 169 1.94 1.88 1.31
N MET A 170 2.78 1.76 0.28
CA MET A 170 3.66 0.61 0.12
C MET A 170 4.69 0.49 1.27
N GLU A 171 5.19 1.62 1.78
CA GLU A 171 6.10 1.63 2.94
C GLU A 171 5.41 1.13 4.22
N THR A 172 4.08 1.20 4.28
CA THR A 172 3.29 0.89 5.49
C THR A 172 2.40 -0.34 5.40
N ASP A 173 2.34 -1.00 4.24
CA ASP A 173 1.53 -2.20 3.96
C ASP A 173 1.79 -3.40 4.90
N HIS A 174 2.78 -3.32 5.79
CA HIS A 174 3.12 -4.37 6.77
C HIS A 174 2.73 -4.07 8.22
N TYR A 175 2.26 -2.86 8.53
CA TYR A 175 1.97 -2.43 9.91
C TYR A 175 0.59 -1.79 10.10
N ALA A 176 -0.24 -1.71 9.06
CA ALA A 176 -1.59 -1.18 9.11
C ALA A 176 -2.53 -1.89 10.11
N TRP A 177 -2.11 -2.96 10.79
CA TRP A 177 -2.87 -3.65 11.84
C TRP A 177 -2.08 -3.88 13.14
N ARG A 178 -0.89 -3.27 13.29
CA ARG A 178 0.02 -3.50 14.42
C ARG A 178 0.20 -2.24 15.26
N GLU A 179 -0.05 -2.39 16.57
CA GLU A 179 -0.16 -1.29 17.54
C GLU A 179 1.15 -0.55 17.92
N ARG A 180 2.32 -0.83 17.29
CA ARG A 180 3.62 -0.36 17.84
C ARG A 180 4.58 0.40 16.92
N ALA A 181 4.43 0.43 15.60
CA ALA A 181 5.37 1.17 14.75
C ALA A 181 4.81 2.55 14.37
N LEU A 182 5.21 3.59 15.10
CA LEU A 182 4.96 4.97 14.70
C LEU A 182 5.99 5.37 13.61
N HIS A 183 5.56 5.35 12.35
CA HIS A 183 6.34 5.73 11.17
C HIS A 183 6.52 7.26 11.07
N HIS A 184 7.15 7.89 12.07
CA HIS A 184 7.28 9.35 12.11
C HIS A 184 8.15 9.91 10.97
N GLY A 185 9.18 9.17 10.54
CA GLY A 185 10.06 9.61 9.46
C GLY A 185 9.35 9.62 8.11
N GLU A 186 8.61 8.57 7.81
CA GLU A 186 7.87 8.35 6.58
C GLU A 186 6.72 9.36 6.44
N ARG A 187 6.04 9.68 7.55
CA ARG A 187 5.07 10.79 7.62
C ARG A 187 5.71 12.12 7.25
N LEU A 188 6.88 12.42 7.83
CA LEU A 188 7.60 13.66 7.53
C LEU A 188 8.01 13.71 6.05
N VAL A 189 8.54 12.61 5.50
CA VAL A 189 8.91 12.51 4.08
C VAL A 189 7.68 12.73 3.20
N PHE A 190 6.54 12.10 3.50
CA PHE A 190 5.29 12.32 2.76
C PHE A 190 4.85 13.79 2.78
N LEU A 191 4.86 14.43 3.96
CA LEU A 191 4.53 15.85 4.10
C LEU A 191 5.49 16.75 3.31
N LEU A 192 6.78 16.42 3.29
CA LEU A 192 7.79 17.12 2.49
C LEU A 192 7.58 16.92 0.99
N LEU A 193 7.17 15.73 0.53
CA LEU A 193 6.89 15.45 -0.88
C LEU A 193 5.67 16.25 -1.39
N ILE A 194 4.64 16.43 -0.57
CA ILE A 194 3.44 17.20 -0.97
C ILE A 194 3.54 18.71 -0.69
N ALA A 195 4.52 19.17 0.10
CA ALA A 195 4.71 20.58 0.43
C ALA A 195 4.85 21.51 -0.81
N PRO A 196 5.58 21.14 -1.88
CA PRO A 196 5.60 21.91 -3.13
C PRO A 196 4.20 22.09 -3.75
N THR A 197 3.38 21.04 -3.71
CA THR A 197 2.00 21.07 -4.20
C THR A 197 1.10 21.91 -3.30
N ALA A 198 1.28 21.85 -1.97
CA ALA A 198 0.60 22.73 -1.03
C ALA A 198 0.90 24.20 -1.31
N MET A 199 2.17 24.55 -1.53
CA MET A 199 2.56 25.90 -1.88
C MET A 199 1.91 26.36 -3.20
N ALA A 200 1.91 25.51 -4.23
CA ALA A 200 1.28 25.81 -5.51
C ALA A 200 -0.25 25.98 -5.42
N ALA A 201 -0.92 25.17 -4.59
CA ALA A 201 -2.36 25.26 -4.36
C ALA A 201 -2.75 26.62 -3.74
N TYR A 202 -1.97 27.10 -2.77
CA TYR A 202 -2.19 28.37 -2.08
C TYR A 202 -1.80 29.58 -2.93
N ARG A 203 -0.63 29.55 -3.59
CA ARG A 203 -0.10 30.67 -4.38
C ARG A 203 -1.05 31.14 -5.47
N ARG A 204 -1.76 30.21 -6.13
CA ARG A 204 -2.70 30.50 -7.23
C ARG A 204 -4.18 30.23 -6.91
N ALA A 205 -4.51 30.02 -5.63
CA ALA A 205 -5.88 29.76 -5.16
C ALA A 205 -6.61 28.66 -5.95
N ARG A 206 -5.98 27.48 -6.08
CA ARG A 206 -6.51 26.34 -6.87
C ARG A 206 -7.33 25.39 -6.00
N PRO A 207 -8.69 25.47 -6.00
CA PRO A 207 -9.53 24.67 -5.11
C PRO A 207 -9.40 23.16 -5.33
N ALA A 208 -9.17 22.72 -6.58
CA ALA A 208 -9.00 21.31 -6.91
C ALA A 208 -7.74 20.71 -6.27
N LEU A 209 -6.62 21.45 -6.28
CA LEU A 209 -5.39 21.01 -5.60
C LEU A 209 -5.54 21.03 -4.09
N ALA A 210 -6.22 22.05 -3.53
CA ALA A 210 -6.54 22.09 -2.11
C ALA A 210 -7.38 20.86 -1.69
N GLY A 211 -8.34 20.45 -2.51
CA GLY A 211 -9.14 19.23 -2.29
C GLY A 211 -8.30 17.95 -2.38
N ALA A 212 -7.42 17.85 -3.38
CA ALA A 212 -6.51 16.71 -3.51
C ALA A 212 -5.53 16.62 -2.33
N LEU A 213 -5.03 17.75 -1.82
CA LEU A 213 -4.20 17.80 -0.62
C LEU A 213 -4.99 17.38 0.62
N ALA A 214 -6.22 17.87 0.78
CA ALA A 214 -7.11 17.45 1.84
C ALA A 214 -7.32 15.93 1.79
N TRP A 215 -7.63 15.36 0.63
CA TRP A 215 -7.75 13.92 0.46
C TRP A 215 -6.45 13.19 0.79
N SER A 216 -5.30 13.77 0.38
CA SER A 216 -4.01 13.14 0.63
C SER A 216 -3.68 13.02 2.13
N THR A 217 -4.18 13.94 2.96
CA THR A 217 -4.03 13.81 4.42
C THR A 217 -4.78 12.61 5.00
N LEU A 218 -5.81 12.09 4.30
CA LEU A 218 -6.48 10.84 4.70
C LEU A 218 -5.57 9.61 4.51
N PHE A 219 -4.57 9.64 3.62
CA PHE A 219 -3.56 8.55 3.57
C PHE A 219 -2.76 8.43 4.87
N LEU A 220 -2.67 9.48 5.68
CA LEU A 220 -2.04 9.40 7.00
C LEU A 220 -2.79 8.48 7.97
N TRP A 221 -4.04 8.09 7.67
CA TRP A 221 -4.79 7.10 8.43
C TRP A 221 -4.08 5.75 8.50
N PHE A 222 -3.40 5.31 7.44
CA PHE A 222 -2.68 4.03 7.42
C PHE A 222 -1.55 3.95 8.47
N MET A 223 -1.16 5.10 9.03
CA MET A 223 -0.02 5.23 9.95
C MET A 223 -0.35 4.99 11.43
N PHE A 224 -1.62 4.80 11.81
CA PHE A 224 -2.03 4.69 13.22
C PHE A 224 -2.25 3.23 13.67
N GLY A 225 -1.47 2.29 13.13
CA GLY A 225 -1.47 0.88 13.57
C GLY A 225 -2.80 0.15 13.37
N GLY A 226 -3.61 0.61 12.41
CA GLY A 226 -4.97 0.10 12.14
C GLY A 226 -6.09 0.82 12.87
N HIS A 227 -5.74 1.85 13.65
CA HIS A 227 -6.71 2.78 14.21
C HIS A 227 -6.90 3.98 13.31
N THR A 228 -8.02 4.64 13.54
CA THR A 228 -8.61 5.48 12.53
C THR A 228 -9.04 6.79 13.16
N PRO A 229 -8.10 7.53 13.78
CA PRO A 229 -8.44 8.57 14.71
C PRO A 229 -9.21 9.69 14.01
N ALA A 230 -10.26 10.19 14.67
CA ALA A 230 -11.15 11.19 14.09
C ALA A 230 -10.41 12.46 13.60
N HIS A 231 -9.27 12.82 14.23
CA HIS A 231 -8.54 14.03 13.88
C HIS A 231 -8.05 14.07 12.42
N VAL A 232 -7.73 12.92 11.80
CA VAL A 232 -7.31 12.88 10.39
C VAL A 232 -8.45 13.31 9.46
N PHE A 233 -9.69 13.00 9.85
CA PHE A 233 -10.91 13.28 9.07
C PHE A 233 -11.45 14.67 9.34
N VAL A 234 -11.21 15.19 10.55
CA VAL A 234 -11.63 16.52 10.98
C VAL A 234 -10.65 17.61 10.53
N LEU A 235 -9.35 17.31 10.41
CA LEU A 235 -8.31 18.29 10.08
C LEU A 235 -8.61 19.08 8.79
N PRO A 236 -9.06 18.48 7.66
CA PRO A 236 -9.45 19.26 6.50
C PRO A 236 -10.57 20.27 6.77
N LEU A 237 -11.55 19.94 7.62
CA LEU A 237 -12.63 20.86 7.98
C LEU A 237 -12.10 22.03 8.84
N VAL A 238 -11.15 21.75 9.74
CA VAL A 238 -10.46 22.78 10.53
C VAL A 238 -9.67 23.73 9.62
N ILE A 239 -8.92 23.19 8.67
CA ILE A 239 -8.18 24.00 7.68
C ILE A 239 -9.16 24.86 6.89
N ALA A 240 -10.29 24.31 6.46
CA ALA A 240 -11.36 25.06 5.82
C ALA A 240 -11.87 26.23 6.69
N ALA A 241 -12.15 26.01 7.97
CA ALA A 241 -12.64 27.03 8.90
C ALA A 241 -11.62 28.16 9.15
N LEU A 242 -10.32 27.94 8.92
CA LEU A 242 -9.30 28.98 9.03
C LEU A 242 -9.35 30.02 7.89
N HIS A 243 -9.93 29.64 6.75
CA HIS A 243 -10.09 30.51 5.59
C HIS A 243 -11.38 31.34 5.73
N PRO A 244 -11.35 32.63 5.33
CA PRO A 244 -12.57 33.42 5.22
C PRO A 244 -13.59 32.76 4.31
N THR A 245 -14.87 32.93 4.61
CA THR A 245 -15.96 32.45 3.76
C THR A 245 -15.90 33.14 2.39
N GLY A 246 -16.07 32.38 1.32
CA GLY A 246 -15.84 32.84 -0.05
C GLY A 246 -14.45 32.50 -0.62
N ASP A 247 -13.40 32.30 0.20
CA ASP A 247 -12.03 32.02 -0.26
C ASP A 247 -11.99 30.71 -1.09
N PRO A 248 -11.50 30.75 -2.35
CA PRO A 248 -11.32 29.57 -3.19
C PRO A 248 -10.47 28.47 -2.56
N ARG A 249 -9.45 28.81 -1.77
CA ARG A 249 -8.51 27.85 -1.17
C ARG A 249 -9.22 26.93 -0.19
N GLY A 250 -10.14 27.46 0.60
CA GLY A 250 -10.90 26.69 1.58
C GLY A 250 -11.90 25.71 0.98
N ARG A 251 -12.27 25.84 -0.32
CA ARG A 251 -13.34 25.03 -0.94
C ARG A 251 -13.02 23.53 -0.97
N GLY A 252 -11.80 23.18 -1.37
CA GLY A 252 -11.39 21.79 -1.45
C GLY A 252 -11.32 21.13 -0.07
N PHE A 253 -10.74 21.84 0.90
CA PHE A 253 -10.70 21.42 2.30
C PHE A 253 -12.10 21.26 2.91
N ARG A 254 -13.05 22.17 2.58
CA ARG A 254 -14.44 22.08 3.04
C ARG A 254 -15.12 20.82 2.53
N PHE A 255 -14.98 20.51 1.23
CA PHE A 255 -15.62 19.35 0.64
C PHE A 255 -15.12 18.03 1.27
N ILE A 256 -13.80 17.83 1.32
CA ILE A 256 -13.22 16.62 1.90
C ILE A 256 -13.46 16.56 3.42
N GLY A 257 -13.32 17.68 4.12
CA GLY A 257 -13.56 17.77 5.55
C GLY A 257 -15.01 17.50 5.93
N ALA A 258 -15.98 18.00 5.16
CA ALA A 258 -17.39 17.71 5.37
C ALA A 258 -17.70 16.23 5.18
N LEU A 259 -17.16 15.60 4.12
CA LEU A 259 -17.28 14.15 3.92
C LEU A 259 -16.66 13.36 5.08
N GLY A 260 -15.46 13.77 5.50
CA GLY A 260 -14.75 13.13 6.60
C GLY A 260 -15.51 13.22 7.93
N VAL A 261 -15.95 14.42 8.31
CA VAL A 261 -16.73 14.63 9.54
C VAL A 261 -18.10 13.96 9.49
N ALA A 262 -18.79 13.99 8.34
CA ALA A 262 -20.04 13.24 8.17
C ALA A 262 -19.81 11.73 8.36
N PHE A 263 -18.76 11.16 7.76
CA PHE A 263 -18.41 9.76 7.93
C PHE A 263 -18.13 9.39 9.39
N VAL A 264 -17.29 10.16 10.10
CA VAL A 264 -16.99 9.90 11.52
C VAL A 264 -18.23 10.03 12.39
N THR A 265 -19.02 11.08 12.23
CA THR A 265 -20.18 11.35 13.10
C THR A 265 -21.35 10.40 12.82
N LEU A 266 -21.55 9.95 11.58
CA LEU A 266 -22.51 8.89 11.25
C LEU A 266 -22.09 7.55 11.87
N ALA A 267 -20.80 7.19 11.77
CA ALA A 267 -20.28 5.96 12.36
C ALA A 267 -20.37 5.95 13.90
N LEU A 268 -20.09 7.08 14.55
CA LEU A 268 -20.21 7.23 16.02
C LEU A 268 -21.65 7.43 16.51
N GLY A 269 -22.55 7.85 15.63
CA GLY A 269 -23.95 8.13 15.98
C GLY A 269 -24.86 6.90 15.95
N SER A 270 -24.39 5.71 15.55
CA SER A 270 -25.24 4.51 15.43
C SER A 270 -25.78 4.03 16.78
N MET A 271 -27.03 3.58 16.80
CA MET A 271 -27.79 3.14 17.98
C MET A 271 -27.83 1.60 18.12
N ASP A 272 -27.61 0.84 17.04
CA ASP A 272 -27.59 -0.63 17.05
C ASP A 272 -26.41 -1.22 17.87
N SER A 273 -26.77 -1.85 19.00
CA SER A 273 -25.90 -2.54 19.95
C SER A 273 -25.37 -3.91 19.48
N ALA A 274 -25.65 -4.38 18.27
CA ALA A 274 -24.97 -5.53 17.68
C ALA A 274 -23.82 -5.08 16.74
N SER A 275 -23.95 -3.87 16.19
CA SER A 275 -22.98 -3.23 15.29
C SER A 275 -21.80 -2.55 16.01
N HIS A 276 -21.67 -2.75 17.34
CA HIS A 276 -20.54 -2.36 18.21
C HIS A 276 -19.12 -2.68 17.68
N ASN A 277 -19.00 -3.42 16.58
CA ASN A 277 -17.83 -4.17 16.21
C ASN A 277 -16.84 -3.36 15.35
N ARG A 278 -15.71 -3.04 15.98
CA ARG A 278 -14.44 -2.59 15.37
C ARG A 278 -14.41 -1.16 14.81
N MET A 279 -15.41 -0.71 14.05
CA MET A 279 -15.29 0.56 13.32
C MET A 279 -15.39 1.80 14.23
N ALA A 280 -16.41 1.92 15.08
CA ALA A 280 -16.54 3.03 16.03
C ALA A 280 -15.37 3.11 17.01
N GLY A 281 -14.93 1.96 17.53
CA GLY A 281 -13.77 1.87 18.43
C GLY A 281 -12.47 2.38 17.82
N ASN A 282 -12.31 2.29 16.50
CA ASN A 282 -11.12 2.80 15.83
C ASN A 282 -11.08 4.34 15.75
N PHE A 283 -12.23 5.03 15.68
CA PHE A 283 -12.32 6.50 15.72
C PHE A 283 -12.07 7.09 17.10
N LEU A 284 -12.32 6.31 18.16
CA LEU A 284 -12.14 6.72 19.55
C LEU A 284 -10.69 6.55 20.03
N ARG A 285 -9.87 5.75 19.33
CA ARG A 285 -8.42 5.74 19.58
C ARG A 285 -7.83 7.02 19.00
N HIS A 286 -6.94 7.68 19.74
CA HIS A 286 -6.42 8.99 19.37
C HIS A 286 -4.94 9.10 19.72
N ASP A 287 -4.23 9.89 18.94
CA ASP A 287 -2.91 10.39 19.30
C ASP A 287 -3.11 11.74 20.00
N LEU A 288 -2.72 11.82 21.28
CA LEU A 288 -2.94 13.01 22.12
C LEU A 288 -2.35 14.26 21.49
N ILE A 289 -1.18 14.17 20.87
CA ILE A 289 -0.46 15.31 20.30
C ILE A 289 -1.22 15.83 19.08
N PHE A 290 -1.51 14.96 18.09
CA PHE A 290 -2.19 15.40 16.87
C PHE A 290 -3.64 15.82 17.12
N SER A 291 -4.33 15.17 18.05
CA SER A 291 -5.70 15.54 18.41
C SER A 291 -5.75 16.88 19.15
N ALA A 292 -4.81 17.13 20.07
CA ALA A 292 -4.68 18.42 20.74
C ALA A 292 -4.30 19.55 19.76
N VAL A 293 -3.39 19.29 18.82
CA VAL A 293 -3.02 20.25 17.77
C VAL A 293 -4.24 20.56 16.88
N THR A 294 -4.98 19.54 16.45
CA THR A 294 -6.18 19.74 15.59
C THR A 294 -7.28 20.48 16.34
N ALA A 295 -7.50 20.18 17.62
CA ALA A 295 -8.45 20.90 18.46
C ALA A 295 -8.02 22.36 18.71
N GLY A 296 -6.74 22.60 18.97
CA GLY A 296 -6.16 23.94 19.11
C GLY A 296 -6.34 24.78 17.84
N LEU A 297 -6.09 24.18 16.67
CA LEU A 297 -6.35 24.83 15.38
C LEU A 297 -7.84 25.11 15.16
N ALA A 298 -8.74 24.22 15.59
CA ALA A 298 -10.19 24.42 15.48
C ALA A 298 -10.67 25.58 16.37
N ILE A 299 -10.19 25.65 17.61
CA ILE A 299 -10.46 26.76 18.53
C ILE A 299 -9.90 28.07 17.96
N TRP A 300 -8.67 28.04 17.44
CA TRP A 300 -8.07 29.20 16.80
C TRP A 300 -8.87 29.66 15.57
N ALA A 301 -9.40 28.72 14.77
CA ALA A 301 -10.29 29.04 13.66
C ALA A 301 -11.56 29.76 14.13
N ILE A 302 -12.19 29.31 15.21
CA ILE A 302 -13.37 29.98 15.80
C ILE A 302 -13.03 31.39 16.26
N VAL A 303 -11.92 31.55 17.01
CA VAL A 303 -11.47 32.87 17.50
C VAL A 303 -11.24 33.83 16.34
N ARG A 304 -10.53 33.37 15.31
CA ARG A 304 -10.21 34.17 14.13
C ARG A 304 -11.45 34.49 13.29
N ALA A 305 -12.38 33.55 13.17
CA ALA A 305 -13.66 33.78 12.50
C ALA A 305 -14.50 34.83 13.23
N ARG A 306 -14.56 34.78 14.57
CA ARG A 306 -15.24 35.81 15.38
C ARG A 306 -14.59 37.18 15.25
N GLN A 307 -13.27 37.26 15.22
CA GLN A 307 -12.54 38.53 14.97
C GLN A 307 -12.88 39.13 13.60
N ARG A 308 -13.10 38.29 12.59
CA ARG A 308 -13.53 38.70 11.24
C ARG A 308 -15.04 38.93 11.11
N GLN A 309 -15.82 38.69 12.16
CA GLN A 309 -17.28 38.64 12.11
C GLN A 309 -17.84 37.62 11.08
N ASP A 310 -17.07 36.58 10.77
CA ASP A 310 -17.44 35.51 9.84
C ASP A 310 -18.19 34.40 10.57
N SER A 311 -19.52 34.45 10.54
CA SER A 311 -20.34 33.45 11.22
C SER A 311 -20.21 32.05 10.61
N HIS A 312 -20.07 31.92 9.28
CA HIS A 312 -20.03 30.61 8.62
C HIS A 312 -18.75 29.84 8.98
N ALA A 313 -17.60 30.51 8.95
CA ALA A 313 -16.33 29.90 9.36
C ALA A 313 -16.32 29.50 10.84
N ALA A 314 -16.94 30.32 11.72
CA ALA A 314 -17.05 30.00 13.14
C ALA A 314 -17.90 28.74 13.39
N TRP A 315 -18.99 28.57 12.64
CA TRP A 315 -19.83 27.38 12.70
C TRP A 315 -19.11 26.12 12.21
N LEU A 316 -18.31 26.20 11.14
CA LEU A 316 -17.49 25.09 10.68
C LEU A 316 -16.44 24.69 11.73
N GLY A 317 -15.81 25.68 12.38
CA GLY A 317 -14.90 25.44 13.51
C GLY A 317 -15.58 24.75 14.69
N LEU A 318 -16.81 25.16 15.04
CA LEU A 318 -17.59 24.52 16.10
C LEU A 318 -17.92 23.05 15.77
N VAL A 319 -18.36 22.78 14.54
CA VAL A 319 -18.62 21.40 14.07
C VAL A 319 -17.36 20.54 14.18
N ALA A 320 -16.19 21.08 13.81
CA ALA A 320 -14.93 20.37 13.96
C ALA A 320 -14.57 20.08 15.43
N VAL A 321 -14.78 21.03 16.35
CA VAL A 321 -14.55 20.81 17.79
C VAL A 321 -15.49 19.74 18.34
N LEU A 322 -16.78 19.77 17.99
CA LEU A 322 -17.76 18.77 18.43
C LEU A 322 -17.44 17.37 17.86
N ALA A 323 -17.01 17.29 16.61
CA ALA A 323 -16.56 16.02 16.03
C ALA A 323 -15.33 15.46 16.77
N LEU A 324 -14.35 16.30 17.12
CA LEU A 324 -13.18 15.88 17.91
C LEU A 324 -13.55 15.50 19.35
N SER A 325 -14.52 16.18 19.97
CA SER A 325 -14.91 15.89 21.35
C SER A 325 -15.53 14.51 21.49
N THR A 326 -16.25 14.01 20.48
CA THR A 326 -16.76 12.62 20.47
C THR A 326 -15.63 11.60 20.56
N SER A 327 -14.54 11.81 19.82
CA SER A 327 -13.35 10.96 19.84
C SER A 327 -12.59 11.07 21.17
N LEU A 328 -12.41 12.29 21.67
CA LEU A 328 -11.73 12.53 22.96
C LEU A 328 -12.50 11.91 24.14
N LEU A 329 -13.84 12.05 24.18
CA LEU A 329 -14.68 11.46 25.22
C LEU A 329 -14.63 9.93 25.20
N GLY A 330 -14.64 9.31 24.02
CA GLY A 330 -14.52 7.85 23.89
C GLY A 330 -13.17 7.30 24.31
N SER A 331 -12.17 8.17 24.42
CA SER A 331 -10.81 7.77 24.73
C SER A 331 -10.44 7.75 26.20
N LEU A 332 -11.23 8.41 27.05
CA LEU A 332 -11.02 8.48 28.49
C LEU A 332 -11.10 7.10 29.18
N ASN A 333 -11.49 6.04 28.46
CA ASN A 333 -11.26 4.65 28.87
C ASN A 333 -11.63 3.67 27.73
N VAL A 334 -10.71 3.27 26.85
CA VAL A 334 -11.01 2.27 25.79
C VAL A 334 -11.22 0.86 26.38
N ASP A 335 -10.54 0.54 27.48
CA ASP A 335 -10.55 -0.81 28.08
C ASP A 335 -11.73 -1.06 29.02
N ASN A 336 -12.25 -0.01 29.68
CA ASN A 336 -13.45 -0.05 30.53
C ASN A 336 -14.70 0.57 29.87
N PHE A 337 -14.61 0.95 28.60
CA PHE A 337 -15.69 1.61 27.84
C PHE A 337 -16.99 0.80 27.81
N ARG A 338 -16.86 -0.53 27.91
CA ARG A 338 -17.95 -1.51 27.78
C ARG A 338 -18.94 -1.54 28.96
N GLN A 339 -18.71 -0.81 30.05
CA GLN A 339 -19.54 -0.90 31.27
C GLN A 339 -20.35 0.38 31.59
N ARG A 340 -20.21 1.48 30.84
CA ARG A 340 -20.96 2.73 31.10
C ARG A 340 -21.85 3.15 29.93
N ASP A 341 -23.11 2.73 29.97
CA ASP A 341 -24.14 3.10 28.98
C ASP A 341 -24.28 4.63 28.79
N GLN A 342 -24.09 5.41 29.86
CA GLN A 342 -24.30 6.87 29.84
C GLN A 342 -23.28 7.65 29.00
N LEU A 343 -22.00 7.25 28.98
CA LEU A 343 -20.97 7.96 28.20
C LEU A 343 -21.14 7.70 26.70
N TRP A 344 -21.53 6.47 26.34
CA TRP A 344 -21.83 6.12 24.96
C TRP A 344 -23.05 6.89 24.45
N VAL A 345 -24.13 6.95 25.24
CA VAL A 345 -25.32 7.76 24.91
C VAL A 345 -24.94 9.22 24.66
N LEU A 346 -24.04 9.78 25.47
CA LEU A 346 -23.53 11.14 25.26
C LEU A 346 -22.76 11.28 23.95
N ILE A 347 -21.87 10.35 23.60
CA ILE A 347 -21.13 10.37 22.33
C ILE A 347 -22.08 10.28 21.15
N VAL A 348 -23.03 9.34 21.19
CA VAL A 348 -24.05 9.16 20.15
C VAL A 348 -24.88 10.44 19.98
N ALA A 349 -25.30 11.06 21.10
CA ALA A 349 -26.04 12.31 21.06
C ALA A 349 -25.21 13.45 20.44
N ILE A 350 -23.96 13.64 20.89
CA ILE A 350 -23.07 14.67 20.34
C ILE A 350 -22.81 14.41 18.85
N ALA A 351 -22.55 13.16 18.46
CA ALA A 351 -22.28 12.79 17.06
C ALA A 351 -23.48 13.13 16.16
N ASN A 352 -24.70 12.74 16.55
CA ASN A 352 -25.91 13.06 15.79
C ASN A 352 -26.18 14.57 15.71
N VAL A 353 -26.04 15.30 16.81
CA VAL A 353 -26.15 16.77 16.81
C VAL A 353 -25.10 17.38 15.90
N THR A 354 -23.87 16.86 15.90
CA THR A 354 -22.78 17.32 15.03
C THR A 354 -23.08 17.08 13.56
N THR A 355 -23.64 15.91 13.19
CA THR A 355 -24.03 15.63 11.80
C THR A 355 -25.11 16.59 11.30
N LEU A 356 -26.13 16.85 12.13
CA LEU A 356 -27.20 17.80 11.80
C LEU A 356 -26.68 19.23 11.71
N LEU A 357 -25.83 19.66 12.64
CA LEU A 357 -25.16 20.95 12.59
C LEU A 357 -24.30 21.08 11.32
N LEU A 358 -23.54 20.04 10.94
CA LEU A 358 -22.78 20.03 9.68
C LEU A 358 -23.71 20.23 8.47
N ALA A 359 -24.85 19.52 8.40
CA ALA A 359 -25.80 19.69 7.31
C ALA A 359 -26.35 21.12 7.24
N VAL A 360 -26.81 21.67 8.36
CA VAL A 360 -27.37 23.03 8.44
C VAL A 360 -26.32 24.08 8.07
N THR A 361 -25.09 23.93 8.56
CA THR A 361 -24.01 24.88 8.29
C THR A 361 -23.60 24.91 6.82
N LEU A 362 -23.57 23.76 6.14
CA LEU A 362 -23.31 23.67 4.70
C LEU A 362 -24.48 24.22 3.86
N ILE A 363 -25.73 23.93 4.24
CA ILE A 363 -26.93 24.49 3.59
C ILE A 363 -26.90 26.02 3.70
N ARG A 364 -26.70 26.54 4.92
CA ARG A 364 -26.61 27.98 5.19
C ARG A 364 -25.48 28.62 4.38
N GLN A 365 -24.32 27.99 4.32
CA GLN A 365 -23.20 28.48 3.51
C GLN A 365 -23.51 28.47 2.00
N GLY A 366 -24.22 27.45 1.49
CA GLY A 366 -24.63 27.40 0.08
C GLY A 366 -25.62 28.50 -0.29
N LEU A 367 -26.56 28.80 0.62
CA LEU A 367 -27.50 29.91 0.47
C LEU A 367 -26.79 31.27 0.53
N GLY A 368 -25.87 31.47 1.48
CA GLY A 368 -25.09 32.71 1.61
C GLY A 368 -24.11 32.96 0.45
N GLU A 369 -23.45 31.92 -0.05
CA GLU A 369 -22.54 32.01 -1.22
C GLU A 369 -23.28 32.03 -2.58
N LYS A 370 -24.62 31.88 -2.60
CA LYS A 370 -25.43 31.65 -3.83
C LYS A 370 -24.89 30.53 -4.73
N ARG A 371 -24.31 29.50 -4.13
CA ARG A 371 -23.70 28.37 -4.85
C ARG A 371 -24.48 27.09 -4.56
N LEU A 372 -24.80 26.36 -5.63
CA LEU A 372 -25.53 25.10 -5.52
C LEU A 372 -24.73 24.02 -4.78
N ARG A 373 -23.39 23.99 -4.93
CA ARG A 373 -22.56 22.88 -4.43
C ARG A 373 -22.59 22.73 -2.90
N PRO A 374 -22.30 23.76 -2.07
CA PRO A 374 -22.35 23.59 -0.61
C PRO A 374 -23.76 23.25 -0.11
N TYR A 375 -24.80 23.80 -0.75
CA TYR A 375 -26.19 23.45 -0.45
C TYR A 375 -26.46 21.96 -0.69
N VAL A 376 -26.08 21.45 -1.86
CA VAL A 376 -26.22 20.03 -2.21
C VAL A 376 -25.44 19.15 -1.25
N TYR A 377 -24.23 19.54 -0.84
CA TYR A 377 -23.45 18.77 0.14
C TYR A 377 -24.17 18.68 1.49
N GLY A 378 -24.69 19.80 2.00
CA GLY A 378 -25.45 19.79 3.26
C GLY A 378 -26.74 18.97 3.16
N ALA A 379 -27.45 19.06 2.04
CA ALA A 379 -28.63 18.24 1.78
C ALA A 379 -28.30 16.74 1.71
N LEU A 380 -27.18 16.37 1.07
CA LEU A 380 -26.71 14.98 1.01
C LEU A 380 -26.29 14.45 2.39
N VAL A 381 -25.63 15.26 3.21
CA VAL A 381 -25.30 14.88 4.61
C VAL A 381 -26.58 14.66 5.41
N PHE A 382 -27.58 15.54 5.27
CA PHE A 382 -28.88 15.37 5.93
C PHE A 382 -29.61 14.11 5.46
N LEU A 383 -29.66 13.86 4.15
CA LEU A 383 -30.28 12.66 3.57
C LEU A 383 -29.54 11.38 3.98
N GLY A 384 -28.21 11.40 4.01
CA GLY A 384 -27.39 10.30 4.49
C GLY A 384 -27.65 10.00 5.96
N TRP A 385 -27.74 11.03 6.80
CA TRP A 385 -28.13 10.90 8.20
C TRP A 385 -29.54 10.34 8.36
N LEU A 386 -30.51 10.86 7.61
CA LEU A 386 -31.90 10.41 7.64
C LEU A 386 -32.02 8.93 7.24
N THR A 387 -31.30 8.52 6.19
CA THR A 387 -31.24 7.14 5.70
C THR A 387 -30.57 6.23 6.73
N TRP A 388 -29.49 6.70 7.36
CA TRP A 388 -28.84 5.93 8.43
C TRP A 388 -29.78 5.73 9.62
N ARG A 389 -30.47 6.79 10.08
CA ARG A 389 -31.47 6.70 11.16
C ARG A 389 -32.61 5.75 10.83
N TYR A 390 -33.03 5.73 9.57
CA TYR A 390 -34.04 4.77 9.10
C TYR A 390 -33.61 3.34 9.37
N VAL A 391 -32.45 2.94 8.85
CA VAL A 391 -31.93 1.56 8.95
C VAL A 391 -31.68 1.16 10.41
N ASP A 392 -31.24 2.12 11.23
CA ASP A 392 -30.88 1.90 12.64
C ASP A 392 -32.12 1.69 13.53
N ILE A 393 -33.19 2.46 13.30
CA ILE A 393 -34.40 2.47 14.16
C ILE A 393 -35.52 1.56 13.61
N GLU A 394 -35.57 1.30 12.31
CA GLU A 394 -36.59 0.44 11.66
C GLU A 394 -36.72 -0.91 12.35
N LYS A 395 -35.59 -1.50 12.76
CA LYS A 395 -35.55 -2.81 13.42
C LYS A 395 -36.33 -2.84 14.74
N GLU A 396 -36.44 -1.71 15.44
CA GLU A 396 -37.10 -1.62 16.75
C GLU A 396 -38.54 -1.08 16.65
N LEU A 397 -38.80 -0.12 15.77
CA LEU A 397 -40.10 0.58 15.69
C LEU A 397 -40.98 0.16 14.50
N GLY A 398 -40.42 -0.61 13.55
CA GLY A 398 -41.11 -1.01 12.32
C GLY A 398 -41.46 0.14 11.37
N TYR A 399 -42.03 -0.19 10.21
CA TYR A 399 -42.32 0.81 9.17
C TYR A 399 -43.31 1.90 9.61
N LEU A 400 -44.30 1.56 10.42
CA LEU A 400 -45.31 2.51 10.90
C LEU A 400 -44.72 3.51 11.92
N GLY A 401 -43.87 3.03 12.84
CA GLY A 401 -43.17 3.89 13.79
C GLY A 401 -42.22 4.85 13.08
N MET A 402 -41.49 4.37 12.06
CA MET A 402 -40.62 5.21 11.23
C MET A 402 -41.40 6.28 10.45
N ALA A 403 -42.56 5.92 9.88
CA ALA A 403 -43.42 6.89 9.20
C ALA A 403 -43.87 8.02 10.16
N GLY A 404 -44.21 7.69 11.40
CA GLY A 404 -44.54 8.67 12.44
C GLY A 404 -43.38 9.61 12.77
N ILE A 405 -42.16 9.08 12.90
CA ILE A 405 -40.95 9.88 13.15
C ILE A 405 -40.65 10.83 11.98
N PHE A 406 -40.72 10.34 10.73
CA PHE A 406 -40.50 11.20 9.57
C PHE A 406 -41.56 12.29 9.42
N LEU A 407 -42.82 11.96 9.68
CA LEU A 407 -43.89 12.95 9.71
C LEU A 407 -43.61 14.01 10.77
N PHE A 408 -43.21 13.60 11.98
CA PHE A 408 -42.85 14.52 13.05
C PHE A 408 -41.67 15.43 12.68
N ILE A 409 -40.56 14.86 12.19
CA ILE A 409 -39.39 15.62 11.72
C ILE A 409 -39.81 16.58 10.60
N GLY A 410 -40.63 16.12 9.64
CA GLY A 410 -41.15 16.93 8.55
C GLY A 410 -41.99 18.11 9.04
N LEU A 411 -42.89 17.89 9.99
CA LEU A 411 -43.71 18.94 10.60
C LEU A 411 -42.86 19.95 11.39
N VAL A 412 -41.84 19.49 12.11
CA VAL A 412 -40.88 20.37 12.82
C VAL A 412 -40.09 21.21 11.83
N LEU A 413 -39.55 20.62 10.76
CA LEU A 413 -38.82 21.35 9.72
C LEU A 413 -39.73 22.35 8.99
N PHE A 414 -40.97 21.98 8.72
CA PHE A 414 -41.97 22.86 8.09
C PHE A 414 -42.33 24.03 9.01
N GLY A 415 -42.57 23.77 10.30
CA GLY A 415 -42.80 24.80 11.31
C GLY A 415 -41.61 25.76 11.45
N LEU A 416 -40.39 25.22 11.52
CA LEU A 416 -39.17 26.01 11.52
C LEU A 416 -39.06 26.85 10.25
N ALA A 417 -39.32 26.30 9.06
CA ALA A 417 -39.28 27.05 7.81
C ALA A 417 -40.31 28.19 7.77
N MET A 418 -41.50 28.01 8.36
CA MET A 418 -42.51 29.07 8.43
C MET A 418 -42.15 30.20 9.41
N VAL A 419 -41.50 29.86 10.53
CA VAL A 419 -41.09 30.84 11.55
C VAL A 419 -39.78 31.53 11.17
N TRP A 420 -38.91 30.86 10.42
CA TRP A 420 -37.57 31.36 10.12
C TRP A 420 -37.56 32.33 8.93
N ARG A 421 -38.01 33.56 9.16
CA ARG A 421 -37.78 34.70 8.26
C ARG A 421 -36.41 35.32 8.57
N GLN A 422 -35.34 34.72 8.05
CA GLN A 422 -34.03 35.38 8.15
C GLN A 422 -34.00 36.65 7.29
N PRO A 423 -33.31 37.71 7.74
CA PRO A 423 -32.86 38.77 6.83
C PRO A 423 -32.09 38.11 5.68
N ARG A 424 -32.26 38.59 4.44
CA ARG A 424 -31.39 38.16 3.33
C ARG A 424 -29.94 38.35 3.79
N GLU A 425 -29.22 37.25 3.99
CA GLU A 425 -27.79 37.31 4.32
C GLU A 425 -27.10 38.13 3.24
N ALA A 426 -26.22 39.04 3.66
CA ALA A 426 -25.46 39.87 2.73
C ALA A 426 -24.67 38.95 1.80
N GLU A 427 -24.66 39.27 0.51
CA GLU A 427 -23.94 38.49 -0.49
C GLU A 427 -22.45 38.43 -0.12
N ILE A 428 -21.94 37.21 0.06
CA ILE A 428 -20.53 36.99 0.36
C ILE A 428 -19.76 37.21 -0.92
N ALA A 429 -19.14 38.39 -1.05
CA ALA A 429 -18.23 38.68 -2.14
C ALA A 429 -17.05 37.69 -2.12
N GLU A 430 -16.66 37.17 -3.29
CA GLU A 430 -15.48 36.34 -3.42
C GLU A 430 -14.23 37.18 -3.15
N GLU A 431 -13.77 37.22 -1.89
CA GLU A 431 -12.45 37.76 -1.58
C GLU A 431 -11.40 36.83 -2.18
N MET A 432 -10.55 37.38 -3.05
CA MET A 432 -9.36 36.70 -3.57
C MET A 432 -8.11 37.29 -2.89
N PRO A 433 -7.87 37.02 -1.59
CA PRO A 433 -6.65 37.50 -0.96
C PRO A 433 -5.46 36.84 -1.67
N ASP A 434 -4.61 37.63 -2.32
CA ASP A 434 -3.43 37.14 -3.04
C ASP A 434 -2.42 36.57 -2.01
N PHE A 435 -2.26 35.25 -1.93
CA PHE A 435 -1.24 34.62 -1.09
C PHE A 435 0.05 34.55 -1.91
N ARG A 436 0.77 35.66 -1.92
CA ARG A 436 2.03 35.81 -2.64
C ARG A 436 3.11 36.25 -1.67
N PRO A 437 3.66 35.32 -0.85
CA PRO A 437 4.72 35.67 0.06
C PRO A 437 5.88 36.32 -0.71
N SER A 438 6.34 37.49 -0.26
CA SER A 438 7.37 38.29 -0.95
C SER A 438 8.66 37.50 -1.16
N TRP A 439 9.06 36.69 -0.17
CA TRP A 439 10.23 35.81 -0.27
C TRP A 439 10.08 34.77 -1.39
N LEU A 440 8.88 34.21 -1.57
CA LEU A 440 8.61 33.19 -2.57
C LEU A 440 8.55 33.81 -3.96
N GLU A 441 7.87 34.95 -4.12
CA GLU A 441 7.83 35.65 -5.41
C GLU A 441 9.21 36.16 -5.82
N ALA A 442 10.04 36.61 -4.87
CA ALA A 442 11.44 36.95 -5.14
C ALA A 442 12.25 35.73 -5.61
N MET A 443 12.04 34.55 -5.00
CA MET A 443 12.68 33.31 -5.46
C MET A 443 12.18 32.89 -6.85
N VAL A 444 10.87 32.91 -7.08
CA VAL A 444 10.28 32.58 -8.39
C VAL A 444 10.81 33.53 -9.45
N ALA A 445 10.84 34.84 -9.20
CA ALA A 445 11.37 35.84 -10.11
C ALA A 445 12.84 35.57 -10.49
N LYS A 446 13.67 35.11 -9.53
CA LYS A 446 15.07 34.69 -9.81
C LYS A 446 15.15 33.42 -10.67
N LEU A 447 14.23 32.47 -10.49
CA LEU A 447 14.24 31.18 -11.19
C LEU A 447 13.59 31.23 -12.58
N MET A 448 12.61 32.12 -12.80
CA MET A 448 11.91 32.28 -14.07
C MET A 448 12.81 32.47 -15.29
N PRO A 449 13.85 33.34 -15.29
CA PRO A 449 14.76 33.46 -16.44
C PRO A 449 15.60 32.19 -16.67
N MET A 450 15.76 31.35 -15.65
CA MET A 450 16.48 30.08 -15.74
C MET A 450 15.56 28.89 -16.04
N ARG A 451 14.25 29.11 -16.23
CA ARG A 451 13.23 28.05 -16.35
C ARG A 451 13.58 26.99 -17.39
N THR A 452 14.05 27.39 -18.58
CA THR A 452 14.50 26.45 -19.63
C THR A 452 15.68 25.61 -19.18
N ARG A 453 16.69 26.24 -18.56
CA ARG A 453 17.89 25.53 -18.05
C ARG A 453 17.53 24.56 -16.92
N LEU A 454 16.59 24.95 -16.05
CA LEU A 454 16.09 24.10 -14.97
C LEU A 454 15.29 22.91 -15.52
N LEU A 455 14.47 23.10 -16.56
CA LEU A 455 13.79 21.99 -17.23
C LEU A 455 14.78 21.03 -17.88
N VAL A 456 15.78 21.54 -18.60
CA VAL A 456 16.86 20.71 -19.18
C VAL A 456 17.65 19.99 -18.09
N GLY A 457 17.92 20.66 -16.97
CA GLY A 457 18.57 20.04 -15.80
C GLY A 457 17.74 18.93 -15.18
N ALA A 458 16.42 19.12 -15.04
CA ALA A 458 15.51 18.08 -14.54
C ALA A 458 15.46 16.87 -15.47
N LEU A 459 15.49 17.09 -16.79
CA LEU A 459 15.63 16.03 -17.79
C LEU A 459 16.94 15.28 -17.63
N ALA A 460 18.07 16.01 -17.59
CA ALA A 460 19.39 15.41 -17.42
C ALA A 460 19.48 14.58 -16.13
N LEU A 461 18.82 15.01 -15.05
CA LEU A 461 18.73 14.25 -13.81
C LEU A 461 17.95 12.94 -13.98
N GLN A 462 16.79 12.96 -14.66
CA GLN A 462 16.05 11.73 -14.95
C GLN A 462 16.91 10.73 -15.75
N PHE A 463 17.56 11.19 -16.82
CA PHE A 463 18.50 10.38 -17.59
C PHE A 463 19.67 9.86 -16.75
N GLY A 464 20.24 10.72 -15.92
CA GLY A 464 21.36 10.39 -15.04
C GLY A 464 21.01 9.33 -14.01
N VAL A 465 19.80 9.37 -13.44
CA VAL A 465 19.33 8.36 -12.49
C VAL A 465 19.10 7.01 -13.16
N LEU A 466 18.42 6.98 -14.33
CA LEU A 466 18.27 5.73 -15.08
C LEU A 466 19.63 5.17 -15.52
N GLY A 467 20.54 6.04 -15.99
CA GLY A 467 21.89 5.67 -16.36
C GLY A 467 22.69 5.13 -15.17
N TRP A 468 22.53 5.74 -14.00
CA TRP A 468 23.12 5.25 -12.75
C TRP A 468 22.54 3.88 -12.35
N MET A 469 21.23 3.67 -12.46
CA MET A 469 20.63 2.35 -12.20
C MET A 469 21.20 1.28 -13.13
N VAL A 470 21.29 1.57 -14.43
CA VAL A 470 21.89 0.65 -15.42
C VAL A 470 23.36 0.38 -15.08
N TYR A 471 24.12 1.41 -14.76
CA TYR A 471 25.51 1.28 -14.37
C TYR A 471 25.64 0.42 -13.10
N ASP A 472 24.91 0.73 -12.05
CA ASP A 472 24.99 0.07 -10.75
C ASP A 472 24.56 -1.41 -10.81
N HIS A 473 23.57 -1.75 -11.65
CA HIS A 473 23.05 -3.11 -11.78
C HIS A 473 23.70 -3.95 -12.89
N SER A 474 24.40 -3.34 -13.85
CA SER A 474 25.21 -4.09 -14.82
C SER A 474 26.52 -4.63 -14.24
N ARG A 475 27.04 -4.01 -13.17
CA ARG A 475 28.35 -4.36 -12.56
C ARG A 475 28.45 -5.82 -12.10
N PRO A 476 27.50 -6.40 -11.34
CA PRO A 476 27.58 -7.81 -10.95
C PRO A 476 27.60 -8.74 -12.17
N LEU A 477 26.88 -8.37 -13.24
CA LEU A 477 26.85 -9.16 -14.47
C LEU A 477 28.14 -9.01 -15.27
N ALA A 478 28.79 -7.83 -15.28
CA ALA A 478 29.99 -7.58 -16.08
C ALA A 478 31.30 -8.04 -15.40
N SER A 479 31.44 -7.80 -14.10
CA SER A 479 32.71 -8.01 -13.37
C SER A 479 32.58 -8.83 -12.08
N GLY A 480 31.39 -9.35 -11.78
CA GLY A 480 31.18 -10.19 -10.60
C GLY A 480 31.76 -11.59 -10.79
N GLU A 481 32.32 -12.14 -9.72
CA GLU A 481 32.71 -13.55 -9.71
C GLU A 481 31.45 -14.42 -9.83
N ARG A 482 31.50 -15.44 -10.70
CA ARG A 482 30.36 -16.33 -10.96
C ARG A 482 30.22 -17.40 -9.90
N PHE A 483 29.01 -17.50 -9.35
CA PHE A 483 28.56 -18.54 -8.43
C PHE A 483 27.29 -19.20 -8.96
N LEU A 484 27.17 -20.51 -8.81
CA LEU A 484 25.93 -21.23 -9.06
C LEU A 484 25.20 -21.46 -7.73
N LEU A 485 24.02 -20.86 -7.59
CA LEU A 485 23.17 -21.01 -6.41
C LEU A 485 22.09 -22.05 -6.70
N VAL A 486 21.91 -22.98 -5.77
CA VAL A 486 20.83 -23.97 -5.83
C VAL A 486 19.49 -23.31 -5.51
N CYS A 487 18.53 -23.42 -6.42
CA CYS A 487 17.17 -22.92 -6.19
C CYS A 487 16.32 -23.95 -5.45
N GLU A 488 15.57 -23.49 -4.45
CA GLU A 488 14.65 -24.30 -3.66
C GLU A 488 13.19 -24.18 -4.16
N PRO A 489 12.34 -25.18 -3.92
CA PRO A 489 10.92 -25.13 -4.25
C PRO A 489 10.19 -23.97 -3.55
N VAL A 490 9.28 -23.30 -4.30
CA VAL A 490 8.45 -22.20 -3.81
C VAL A 490 6.98 -22.56 -3.99
N ASP A 491 6.14 -22.20 -3.01
CA ASP A 491 4.68 -22.45 -3.03
C ASP A 491 4.00 -21.55 -4.09
N PRO A 492 3.30 -22.11 -5.10
CA PRO A 492 2.80 -21.34 -6.24
C PRO A 492 1.53 -20.57 -5.89
N ARG A 493 1.64 -19.27 -5.59
CA ARG A 493 0.51 -18.33 -5.58
C ARG A 493 0.93 -16.92 -5.97
N ASP A 494 0.82 -16.58 -7.25
CA ASP A 494 0.46 -15.23 -7.68
C ASP A 494 -0.12 -15.26 -9.10
N LEU A 495 -1.19 -14.49 -9.33
CA LEU A 495 -1.90 -14.34 -10.61
C LEU A 495 -1.81 -12.91 -11.16
N THR A 496 -1.13 -11.99 -10.45
CA THR A 496 -1.25 -10.53 -10.71
C THR A 496 -0.01 -9.86 -11.27
N LYS A 497 1.13 -10.57 -11.31
CA LYS A 497 2.38 -10.13 -11.93
C LYS A 497 2.56 -10.92 -13.22
N GLY A 498 2.94 -10.26 -14.32
CA GLY A 498 3.24 -10.93 -15.60
C GLY A 498 4.31 -12.03 -15.42
N ASP A 499 4.57 -12.87 -16.42
CA ASP A 499 5.36 -14.10 -16.20
C ASP A 499 6.78 -13.86 -15.66
N TYR A 500 7.00 -14.30 -14.43
CA TYR A 500 8.29 -14.31 -13.75
C TYR A 500 8.43 -15.56 -12.90
N VAL A 501 9.67 -15.98 -12.65
CA VAL A 501 10.01 -17.15 -11.84
C VAL A 501 10.47 -16.65 -10.48
N ILE A 502 9.73 -16.97 -9.43
CA ILE A 502 10.17 -16.73 -8.05
C ILE A 502 11.26 -17.73 -7.71
N LEU A 503 12.38 -17.27 -7.15
CA LEU A 503 13.52 -18.07 -6.74
C LEU A 503 13.67 -17.98 -5.23
N SER A 504 13.94 -19.12 -4.60
CA SER A 504 14.30 -19.19 -3.19
C SER A 504 15.61 -19.95 -3.03
N TYR A 505 16.34 -19.67 -1.95
CA TYR A 505 17.68 -20.19 -1.70
C TYR A 505 17.82 -20.62 -0.25
N GLY A 506 18.60 -21.67 0.00
CA GLY A 506 18.78 -22.24 1.35
C GLY A 506 19.43 -21.34 2.40
N PHE A 507 19.96 -20.17 2.01
CA PHE A 507 20.49 -19.17 2.94
C PHE A 507 19.41 -18.22 3.49
N GLN A 508 18.21 -18.19 2.91
CA GLN A 508 17.19 -17.20 3.24
C GLN A 508 16.48 -17.51 4.57
N ALA A 509 16.41 -18.78 4.99
CA ALA A 509 15.74 -19.18 6.23
C ALA A 509 16.76 -19.58 7.31
N PHE A 510 16.83 -18.81 8.39
CA PHE A 510 17.76 -19.06 9.48
C PHE A 510 17.19 -20.03 10.52
N ASN A 511 18.06 -20.91 11.02
CA ASN A 511 17.72 -21.77 12.15
C ASN A 511 17.78 -21.02 13.50
N SER A 512 17.31 -21.64 14.57
CA SER A 512 17.27 -21.02 15.91
C SER A 512 18.65 -20.60 16.42
N THR A 513 19.69 -21.39 16.13
CA THR A 513 21.07 -21.11 16.55
C THR A 513 21.66 -19.90 15.82
N GLN A 514 21.42 -19.79 14.51
CA GLN A 514 21.82 -18.64 13.70
C GLN A 514 21.17 -17.35 14.19
N LYS A 515 19.88 -17.41 14.49
CA LYS A 515 19.13 -16.28 15.08
C LYS A 515 19.71 -15.84 16.42
N GLU A 516 20.05 -16.79 17.29
CA GLU A 516 20.67 -16.52 18.59
C GLU A 516 22.06 -15.88 18.44
N ASN A 517 22.89 -16.39 17.51
CA ASN A 517 24.22 -15.84 17.24
C ASN A 517 24.16 -14.40 16.69
N LEU A 518 23.27 -14.13 15.73
CA LEU A 518 23.05 -12.79 15.19
C LEU A 518 22.54 -11.81 16.26
N LEU A 519 21.70 -12.27 17.20
CA LEU A 519 21.26 -11.47 18.34
C LEU A 519 22.42 -11.13 19.29
N LYS A 520 23.30 -12.09 19.57
CA LYS A 520 24.51 -11.85 20.38
C LYS A 520 25.42 -10.82 19.71
N GLU A 521 25.66 -10.97 18.41
CA GLU A 521 26.47 -10.04 17.62
C GLU A 521 25.83 -8.64 17.57
N TRP A 522 24.50 -8.55 17.40
CA TRP A 522 23.76 -7.28 17.41
C TRP A 522 23.94 -6.53 18.73
N ASN A 523 23.82 -7.24 19.85
CA ASN A 523 23.98 -6.67 21.19
C ASN A 523 25.42 -6.21 21.47
N GLN A 524 26.43 -6.87 20.87
CA GLN A 524 27.82 -6.42 20.94
C GLN A 524 28.04 -5.13 20.14
N LEU A 525 27.40 -5.02 18.97
CA LEU A 525 27.51 -3.84 18.10
C LEU A 525 26.68 -2.64 18.60
N HIS A 526 25.62 -2.88 19.38
CA HIS A 526 24.70 -1.86 19.89
C HIS A 526 24.50 -2.00 21.41
N PRO A 527 25.44 -1.52 22.25
CA PRO A 527 25.32 -1.60 23.70
C PRO A 527 24.11 -0.80 24.20
N GLY A 528 23.16 -1.49 24.84
CA GLY A 528 21.91 -0.95 25.39
C GLY A 528 21.21 -1.96 26.31
N PRO A 529 20.08 -1.61 26.94
CA PRO A 529 19.37 -2.53 27.83
C PRO A 529 18.98 -3.81 27.08
N THR A 530 19.59 -4.93 27.48
CA THR A 530 19.44 -6.23 26.83
C THR A 530 18.11 -6.84 27.23
N ASP A 531 17.13 -6.88 26.33
CA ASP A 531 15.92 -7.67 26.54
C ASP A 531 16.20 -9.13 26.17
N LEU A 532 16.40 -9.96 27.20
CA LEU A 532 16.70 -11.39 27.08
C LEU A 532 15.55 -12.20 26.44
N ASN A 533 14.35 -11.63 26.31
CA ASN A 533 13.19 -12.23 25.66
C ASN A 533 12.94 -11.70 24.24
N ALA A 534 13.82 -10.84 23.71
CA ALA A 534 13.62 -10.21 22.42
C ALA A 534 13.82 -11.20 21.26
N SER A 535 12.76 -11.41 20.48
CA SER A 535 12.81 -12.27 19.29
C SER A 535 13.70 -11.64 18.20
N PHE A 536 14.42 -12.47 17.44
CA PHE A 536 15.17 -12.07 16.24
C PHE A 536 14.38 -11.12 15.33
N SER A 537 13.08 -11.38 15.17
CA SER A 537 12.18 -10.55 14.36
C SER A 537 12.02 -9.12 14.86
N TYR A 538 12.17 -8.85 16.16
CA TYR A 538 11.96 -7.52 16.76
C TYR A 538 13.26 -6.77 17.07
N THR A 539 14.36 -7.47 17.34
CA THR A 539 15.62 -6.83 17.76
C THR A 539 16.40 -6.23 16.59
N ILE A 540 16.57 -7.00 15.52
CA ILE A 540 17.26 -6.54 14.31
C ILE A 540 16.22 -5.88 13.43
N LYS A 541 16.43 -4.62 13.05
CA LYS A 541 15.51 -3.86 12.19
C LYS A 541 15.46 -4.46 10.78
N ASP A 542 14.30 -4.32 10.13
CA ASP A 542 14.14 -4.63 8.71
C ASP A 542 15.16 -3.83 7.88
N ASP A 543 15.63 -4.43 6.79
CA ASP A 543 16.70 -3.90 5.94
C ASP A 543 18.07 -3.68 6.59
N ALA A 544 18.28 -4.16 7.81
CA ALA A 544 19.63 -4.30 8.37
C ALA A 544 20.49 -5.19 7.46
N PRO A 545 21.75 -4.78 7.16
CA PRO A 545 22.65 -5.58 6.35
C PRO A 545 23.07 -6.85 7.12
N ILE A 546 22.93 -8.00 6.46
CA ILE A 546 23.40 -9.30 6.95
C ILE A 546 24.28 -9.90 5.86
N TYR A 547 25.50 -10.27 6.22
CA TYR A 547 26.48 -10.83 5.28
C TYR A 547 26.46 -12.35 5.36
N ILE A 548 26.45 -13.00 4.20
CA ILE A 548 26.45 -14.46 4.08
C ILE A 548 27.74 -14.86 3.36
N PRO A 549 28.75 -15.39 4.07
CA PRO A 549 29.98 -15.86 3.45
C PRO A 549 29.68 -16.94 2.40
N LEU A 550 30.38 -16.89 1.28
CA LEU A 550 30.28 -17.84 0.17
C LEU A 550 31.58 -18.62 0.03
N LYS A 551 31.44 -19.93 -0.19
CA LYS A 551 32.55 -20.79 -0.61
C LYS A 551 32.20 -21.45 -1.93
N LYS A 552 33.08 -21.32 -2.91
CA LYS A 552 32.91 -21.90 -4.24
C LYS A 552 33.40 -23.35 -4.24
N GLY A 553 32.51 -24.28 -4.58
CA GLY A 553 32.86 -25.68 -4.82
C GLY A 553 33.68 -25.85 -6.10
N ALA A 554 34.32 -27.02 -6.26
CA ALA A 554 35.09 -27.36 -7.46
C ALA A 554 34.22 -27.43 -8.73
N ASP A 555 32.92 -27.66 -8.57
CA ASP A 555 31.87 -27.65 -9.59
C ASP A 555 31.27 -26.25 -9.86
N GLY A 556 31.75 -25.23 -9.15
CA GLY A 556 31.23 -23.86 -9.23
C GLY A 556 29.96 -23.61 -8.42
N VAL A 557 29.41 -24.62 -7.75
CA VAL A 557 28.25 -24.49 -6.86
C VAL A 557 28.67 -23.83 -5.56
N ALA A 558 27.90 -22.83 -5.12
CA ALA A 558 28.20 -22.10 -3.89
C ALA A 558 27.66 -22.84 -2.67
N SER A 559 28.45 -22.87 -1.60
CA SER A 559 28.01 -23.21 -0.25
C SER A 559 28.00 -21.97 0.64
N TYR A 560 27.05 -21.92 1.57
CA TYR A 560 26.82 -20.78 2.44
C TYR A 560 27.49 -20.97 3.80
N GLY A 561 28.19 -19.96 4.29
CA GLY A 561 28.72 -19.89 5.65
C GLY A 561 27.69 -19.37 6.66
N GLU A 562 28.11 -19.24 7.92
CA GLU A 562 27.26 -18.67 8.97
C GLU A 562 26.96 -17.19 8.71
N PRO A 563 25.69 -16.75 8.85
CA PRO A 563 25.31 -15.36 8.67
C PRO A 563 25.91 -14.48 9.77
N THR A 564 26.34 -13.27 9.40
CA THR A 564 26.99 -12.33 10.32
C THR A 564 26.61 -10.88 10.03
N LEU A 565 26.63 -10.02 11.05
CA LEU A 565 26.41 -8.57 10.93
C LEU A 565 27.71 -7.81 10.63
N THR A 566 28.87 -8.44 10.82
CA THR A 566 30.18 -7.87 10.52
C THR A 566 30.63 -8.25 9.12
N LYS A 567 31.12 -7.26 8.36
CA LYS A 567 31.53 -7.46 6.97
C LYS A 567 32.76 -8.38 6.89
N PRO A 568 32.70 -9.53 6.19
CA PRO A 568 33.86 -10.40 6.00
C PRO A 568 34.94 -9.72 5.14
N SER A 569 36.22 -9.90 5.50
CA SER A 569 37.37 -9.25 4.83
C SER A 569 38.14 -10.15 3.85
N SER A 570 38.06 -11.48 4.01
CA SER A 570 38.93 -12.43 3.30
C SER A 570 38.19 -13.49 2.46
N VAL A 571 36.87 -13.53 2.53
CA VAL A 571 36.04 -14.54 1.84
C VAL A 571 34.98 -13.82 1.00
N PRO A 572 34.65 -14.27 -0.22
CA PRO A 572 33.49 -13.77 -0.95
C PRO A 572 32.23 -13.89 -0.08
N PHE A 573 31.29 -12.96 -0.18
CA PHE A 573 30.07 -12.98 0.62
C PHE A 573 28.91 -12.37 -0.17
N LEU A 574 27.67 -12.72 0.19
CA LEU A 574 26.47 -12.02 -0.25
C LEU A 574 26.10 -10.94 0.76
N LEU A 575 25.89 -9.73 0.27
CA LEU A 575 25.22 -8.68 1.02
C LEU A 575 23.71 -8.93 0.93
N THR A 576 23.12 -9.34 2.04
CA THR A 576 21.67 -9.51 2.17
C THR A 576 21.10 -8.46 3.11
N ARG A 577 19.78 -8.29 3.04
CA ARG A 577 19.00 -7.40 3.90
C ARG A 577 18.05 -8.26 4.71
N LYS A 578 17.88 -7.95 5.99
CA LYS A 578 16.85 -8.61 6.80
C LYS A 578 15.47 -8.47 6.12
N GLY A 579 14.81 -9.60 5.90
CA GLY A 579 13.48 -9.67 5.31
C GLY A 579 12.38 -9.24 6.28
N GLN A 580 11.28 -8.70 5.74
CA GLN A 580 10.11 -8.30 6.52
C GLN A 580 9.26 -9.53 6.86
N GLY A 581 9.40 -10.03 8.09
CA GLY A 581 8.79 -11.31 8.49
C GLY A 581 7.25 -11.30 8.62
N ARG A 582 6.65 -12.37 8.09
CA ARG A 582 5.32 -13.01 8.35
C ARG A 582 4.19 -12.87 7.32
N TRP A 583 4.16 -11.89 6.44
CA TRP A 583 3.02 -11.75 5.50
C TRP A 583 3.39 -11.32 4.08
N ASN A 584 4.68 -11.18 3.77
CA ASN A 584 5.11 -10.92 2.40
C ASN A 584 5.54 -12.21 1.71
N TRP A 585 5.42 -12.23 0.39
CA TRP A 585 5.66 -13.38 -0.49
C TRP A 585 7.11 -13.89 -0.52
N ASN A 586 7.99 -13.29 0.30
CA ASN A 586 9.37 -13.73 0.54
C ASN A 586 9.45 -14.31 1.97
N ASN A 587 9.37 -15.64 2.07
CA ASN A 587 9.23 -16.36 3.34
C ASN A 587 10.55 -16.53 4.12
N GLY A 588 11.57 -15.74 3.79
CA GLY A 588 12.93 -15.79 4.36
C GLY A 588 13.19 -14.75 5.44
N ASP A 589 14.11 -15.07 6.36
CA ASP A 589 14.69 -14.13 7.33
C ASP A 589 15.56 -13.05 6.64
N VAL A 590 16.04 -13.30 5.41
CA VAL A 590 16.85 -12.37 4.59
C VAL A 590 16.50 -12.40 3.10
N ARG A 591 16.80 -11.28 2.42
CA ARG A 591 16.68 -11.08 0.96
C ARG A 591 18.01 -10.61 0.36
N ALA A 592 18.37 -11.13 -0.81
CA ALA A 592 19.62 -10.83 -1.52
C ALA A 592 19.42 -9.98 -2.80
N GLY A 593 18.19 -9.73 -3.22
CA GLY A 593 17.86 -8.94 -4.42
C GLY A 593 17.98 -9.72 -5.73
N ILE A 594 17.94 -11.06 -5.66
CA ILE A 594 18.10 -12.01 -6.77
C ILE A 594 16.95 -13.04 -6.80
N GLU A 595 15.87 -12.80 -6.08
CA GLU A 595 14.74 -13.72 -5.89
C GLU A 595 13.73 -13.73 -7.04
N SER A 596 13.85 -12.82 -8.00
CA SER A 596 12.87 -12.68 -9.08
C SER A 596 13.57 -12.75 -10.43
N TYR A 597 13.22 -13.73 -11.28
CA TYR A 597 13.72 -13.82 -12.66
C TYR A 597 12.59 -13.60 -13.67
N TYR A 598 12.65 -12.50 -14.42
CA TYR A 598 11.66 -12.16 -15.43
C TYR A 598 11.91 -12.95 -16.71
N VAL A 599 10.86 -13.55 -17.26
CA VAL A 599 10.92 -14.40 -18.45
C VAL A 599 9.87 -13.96 -19.48
N ALA A 600 9.96 -14.52 -20.69
CA ALA A 600 8.94 -14.30 -21.70
C ALA A 600 7.59 -14.89 -21.26
N GLU A 601 6.50 -14.24 -21.68
CA GLU A 601 5.14 -14.73 -21.46
C GLU A 601 4.98 -16.16 -22.00
N GLY A 602 4.35 -17.04 -21.22
CA GLY A 602 4.17 -18.47 -21.45
C GLY A 602 5.34 -19.36 -21.01
N THR A 603 6.51 -18.83 -20.65
CA THR A 603 7.72 -19.65 -20.42
C THR A 603 8.05 -19.92 -18.95
N GLY A 604 7.46 -19.17 -18.01
CA GLY A 604 7.75 -19.29 -16.57
C GLY A 604 7.52 -20.69 -16.01
N LEU A 605 6.43 -21.34 -16.41
CA LEU A 605 6.00 -22.65 -15.89
C LEU A 605 7.06 -23.76 -16.10
N ALA A 606 7.86 -23.69 -17.17
CA ALA A 606 8.93 -24.64 -17.41
C ALA A 606 10.06 -24.51 -16.37
N TRP A 607 10.45 -23.27 -16.07
CA TRP A 607 11.44 -22.96 -15.06
C TRP A 607 10.95 -23.26 -13.65
N GLU A 608 9.68 -23.00 -13.36
CA GLU A 608 9.07 -23.36 -12.07
C GLU A 608 9.03 -24.86 -11.85
N LYS A 609 8.75 -25.66 -12.88
CA LYS A 609 8.85 -27.13 -12.80
C LYS A 609 10.26 -27.59 -12.46
N LEU A 610 11.28 -26.99 -13.07
CA LEU A 610 12.69 -27.29 -12.75
C LEU A 610 13.04 -26.88 -11.32
N ARG A 611 12.61 -25.69 -10.88
CA ARG A 611 12.77 -25.21 -9.49
C ARG A 611 12.13 -26.16 -8.48
N ASN A 612 10.87 -26.50 -8.70
CA ASN A 612 10.08 -27.32 -7.78
C ASN A 612 10.59 -28.77 -7.70
N THR A 613 11.34 -29.23 -8.71
CA THR A 613 12.01 -30.54 -8.70
C THR A 613 13.47 -30.47 -8.20
N GLY A 614 13.92 -29.31 -7.71
CA GLY A 614 15.29 -29.10 -7.21
C GLY A 614 16.36 -29.17 -8.30
N LYS A 615 15.97 -28.99 -9.57
CA LYS A 615 16.81 -29.12 -10.77
C LYS A 615 17.12 -27.77 -11.43
N LEU A 616 17.16 -26.70 -10.63
CA LEU A 616 17.39 -25.35 -11.12
C LEU A 616 18.57 -24.71 -10.39
N PHE A 617 19.52 -24.19 -11.16
CA PHE A 617 20.57 -23.30 -10.70
C PHE A 617 20.30 -21.87 -11.15
N ALA A 618 20.52 -20.93 -10.24
CA ALA A 618 20.67 -19.52 -10.58
C ALA A 618 22.16 -19.20 -10.70
N GLU A 619 22.60 -18.76 -11.88
CA GLU A 619 23.93 -18.19 -12.03
C GLU A 619 23.90 -16.73 -11.57
N VAL A 620 24.77 -16.42 -10.62
CA VAL A 620 24.83 -15.11 -9.97
C VAL A 620 26.26 -14.57 -10.07
N GLY A 621 26.38 -13.29 -10.44
CA GLY A 621 27.63 -12.55 -10.32
C GLY A 621 27.70 -11.83 -8.99
N VAL A 622 28.79 -12.02 -8.23
CA VAL A 622 28.98 -11.41 -6.91
C VAL A 622 30.19 -10.48 -6.94
N LEU A 623 30.00 -9.23 -6.52
CA LEU A 623 31.06 -8.22 -6.44
C LEU A 623 31.82 -8.29 -5.10
N PRO A 624 33.03 -7.71 -4.98
CA PRO A 624 33.80 -7.69 -3.73
C PRO A 624 33.10 -6.98 -2.55
N ASN A 625 32.09 -6.15 -2.83
CA ASN A 625 31.25 -5.52 -1.81
C ASN A 625 30.07 -6.40 -1.36
N GLY A 626 29.97 -7.60 -1.92
CA GLY A 626 28.92 -8.60 -1.68
C GLY A 626 27.62 -8.38 -2.45
N LYS A 627 27.53 -7.32 -3.26
CA LYS A 627 26.35 -7.11 -4.11
C LYS A 627 26.28 -8.22 -5.16
N ALA A 628 25.12 -8.87 -5.23
CA ALA A 628 24.83 -9.92 -6.19
C ALA A 628 23.94 -9.40 -7.32
N GLY A 629 24.02 -10.04 -8.49
CA GLY A 629 23.08 -9.83 -9.59
C GLY A 629 22.90 -11.12 -10.38
N LEU A 630 21.66 -11.39 -10.76
CA LEU A 630 21.29 -12.62 -11.44
C LEU A 630 21.69 -12.54 -12.94
N VAL A 631 22.33 -13.59 -13.44
CA VAL A 631 22.89 -13.63 -14.80
C VAL A 631 22.01 -14.46 -15.73
N ALA A 632 21.66 -15.68 -15.30
CA ALA A 632 20.87 -16.63 -16.05
C ALA A 632 20.36 -17.75 -15.13
N LEU A 633 19.33 -18.47 -15.59
CA LEU A 633 18.91 -19.75 -15.03
C LEU A 633 19.51 -20.91 -15.84
N LYS A 634 19.95 -21.95 -15.14
CA LYS A 634 20.54 -23.16 -15.73
C LYS A 634 19.86 -24.42 -15.18
N PRO A 635 19.49 -25.40 -16.02
CA PRO A 635 19.08 -26.70 -15.53
C PRO A 635 20.23 -27.36 -14.77
N ALA A 636 19.96 -27.88 -13.58
CA ALA A 636 20.94 -28.66 -12.83
C ALA A 636 20.99 -30.10 -13.40
N PRO A 637 22.17 -30.67 -13.64
CA PRO A 637 22.32 -32.02 -14.19
C PRO A 637 21.87 -33.12 -13.22
N PHE A 638 21.67 -32.79 -11.96
CA PHE A 638 21.14 -33.65 -10.91
C PHE A 638 20.18 -32.83 -10.03
N ALA A 639 19.20 -33.49 -9.40
CA ALA A 639 18.40 -32.83 -8.36
C ALA A 639 19.33 -32.56 -7.17
N THR A 640 19.60 -31.27 -6.91
CA THR A 640 20.59 -30.83 -5.91
C THR A 640 20.06 -30.83 -4.49
N LEU A 641 18.75 -30.80 -4.32
CA LEU A 641 18.14 -31.39 -3.14
C LEU A 641 18.16 -32.90 -3.42
N GLN A 642 18.96 -33.68 -2.69
CA GLN A 642 18.80 -35.14 -2.72
C GLN A 642 17.31 -35.44 -2.63
N ALA A 643 16.77 -36.15 -3.62
CA ALA A 643 15.34 -36.38 -3.77
C ALA A 643 14.73 -36.81 -2.43
N PHE A 644 14.11 -35.86 -1.73
CA PHE A 644 13.34 -36.15 -0.54
C PHE A 644 11.95 -36.55 -1.04
N THR A 645 11.70 -37.85 -1.00
CA THR A 645 10.35 -38.39 -1.18
C THR A 645 9.85 -38.85 0.17
N HIS A 646 8.63 -38.43 0.51
CA HIS A 646 7.88 -39.05 1.58
C HIS A 646 6.62 -39.70 1.03
N GLN A 647 6.29 -40.86 1.58
CA GLN A 647 5.07 -41.58 1.25
C GLN A 647 4.42 -42.08 2.54
N PRO A 648 3.09 -42.18 2.60
CA PRO A 648 2.42 -42.77 3.74
C PRO A 648 2.90 -44.23 3.93
N LEU A 649 3.08 -44.63 5.19
CA LEU A 649 3.31 -46.02 5.53
C LEU A 649 1.97 -46.77 5.48
N GLU A 650 1.71 -47.42 4.36
CA GLU A 650 0.49 -48.19 4.16
C GLU A 650 0.59 -49.59 4.76
N ARG A 651 -0.56 -50.16 5.19
CA ARG A 651 -0.68 -51.58 5.56
C ARG A 651 0.17 -52.00 6.77
N PHE A 652 0.39 -51.07 7.69
CA PHE A 652 0.94 -51.34 9.02
C PHE A 652 0.05 -50.75 10.10
N PHE A 653 -0.03 -51.42 11.26
CA PHE A 653 -0.64 -50.87 12.46
C PHE A 653 0.36 -50.83 13.61
N VAL A 654 0.28 -49.76 14.40
CA VAL A 654 1.13 -49.54 15.57
C VAL A 654 0.68 -50.45 16.71
N THR A 655 1.61 -51.20 17.29
CA THR A 655 1.37 -52.04 18.47
C THR A 655 1.77 -51.39 19.78
N LEU A 656 2.35 -50.19 19.72
CA LEU A 656 2.83 -49.44 20.87
C LEU A 656 1.65 -48.99 21.76
N LYS A 657 1.59 -49.54 22.98
CA LYS A 657 0.60 -49.15 24.00
C LYS A 657 1.11 -47.93 24.77
N SER A 658 0.50 -46.77 24.52
CA SER A 658 0.78 -45.53 25.27
C SER A 658 -0.52 -44.83 25.69
N ALA A 659 -0.50 -44.27 26.91
CA ALA A 659 -1.56 -43.43 27.46
C ALA A 659 -1.46 -41.94 27.05
N LYS A 660 -0.38 -41.57 26.34
CA LYS A 660 -0.15 -40.22 25.80
C LYS A 660 0.16 -40.27 24.30
N PRO A 661 -0.07 -39.17 23.55
CA PRO A 661 0.41 -39.04 22.18
C PRO A 661 1.91 -39.36 22.06
N VAL A 662 2.30 -40.10 21.04
CA VAL A 662 3.70 -40.47 20.78
C VAL A 662 4.08 -40.01 19.39
N THR A 663 5.13 -39.21 19.31
CA THR A 663 5.81 -38.86 18.05
C THR A 663 7.21 -39.45 18.09
N LYS A 664 7.57 -40.24 17.09
CA LYS A 664 8.84 -40.98 17.09
C LYS A 664 9.45 -41.04 15.69
N LEU A 665 10.76 -40.86 15.62
CA LEU A 665 11.57 -41.17 14.45
C LEU A 665 12.17 -42.56 14.61
N ILE A 666 11.96 -43.42 13.62
CA ILE A 666 12.47 -44.79 13.58
C ILE A 666 13.50 -44.87 12.47
N SER A 667 14.70 -45.34 12.81
CA SER A 667 15.85 -45.40 11.90
C SER A 667 16.48 -46.80 11.76
N THR A 668 15.95 -47.80 12.48
CA THR A 668 16.46 -49.17 12.45
C THR A 668 15.34 -50.18 12.24
N GLU A 669 15.67 -51.30 11.59
CA GLU A 669 14.72 -52.38 11.33
C GLU A 669 14.18 -53.02 12.62
N ALA A 670 15.04 -53.18 13.63
CA ALA A 670 14.64 -53.71 14.94
C ALA A 670 13.60 -52.82 15.64
N ASP A 671 13.77 -51.50 15.57
CA ASP A 671 12.82 -50.55 16.17
C ASP A 671 11.52 -50.45 15.36
N PHE A 672 11.60 -50.63 14.04
CA PHE A 672 10.43 -50.74 13.17
C PHE A 672 9.60 -52.00 13.49
N ALA A 673 10.24 -53.17 13.58
CA ALA A 673 9.59 -54.43 13.90
C ALA A 673 8.97 -54.46 15.31
N ALA A 674 9.55 -53.71 16.26
CA ALA A 674 8.99 -53.55 17.60
C ALA A 674 7.77 -52.59 17.64
N THR A 675 7.66 -51.68 16.68
CA THR A 675 6.66 -50.60 16.69
C THR A 675 5.45 -50.91 15.80
N PHE A 676 5.64 -51.64 14.70
CA PHE A 676 4.61 -51.92 13.70
C PHE A 676 4.39 -53.41 13.47
N HIS A 677 3.13 -53.79 13.24
CA HIS A 677 2.76 -55.10 12.70
C HIS A 677 2.14 -54.97 11.30
N PRO A 678 2.45 -55.89 10.37
CA PRO A 678 1.90 -55.86 9.02
C PRO A 678 0.41 -56.19 9.02
N ALA A 679 -0.37 -55.43 8.25
CA ALA A 679 -1.79 -55.64 7.99
C ALA A 679 -2.04 -55.71 6.47
N PRO A 680 -1.91 -56.89 5.85
CA PRO A 680 -2.21 -57.09 4.44
C PRO A 680 -3.69 -56.79 4.16
N VAL A 681 -3.96 -56.07 3.07
CA VAL A 681 -5.34 -55.74 2.64
C VAL A 681 -5.49 -56.16 1.18
N ASN A 682 -6.60 -56.84 0.85
CA ASN A 682 -6.95 -57.25 -0.51
C ASN A 682 -5.83 -58.01 -1.27
N GLY A 683 -5.13 -58.92 -0.57
CA GLY A 683 -4.10 -59.78 -1.18
C GLY A 683 -2.77 -59.07 -1.49
N GLN A 684 -2.62 -57.81 -1.12
CA GLN A 684 -1.35 -57.09 -1.25
C GLN A 684 -0.61 -57.03 0.09
N ASN A 685 0.66 -57.43 0.08
CA ASN A 685 1.50 -57.46 1.27
C ASN A 685 1.92 -56.05 1.71
N ALA A 686 2.21 -55.90 3.01
CA ALA A 686 2.84 -54.72 3.57
C ALA A 686 4.32 -54.66 3.11
N VAL A 687 4.77 -53.49 2.67
CA VAL A 687 6.15 -53.30 2.17
C VAL A 687 6.99 -52.69 3.28
N THR A 688 7.95 -53.44 3.78
CA THR A 688 8.88 -52.96 4.82
C THR A 688 9.81 -51.86 4.26
N PRO A 689 9.98 -50.74 4.97
CA PRO A 689 10.94 -49.69 4.61
C PRO A 689 12.39 -50.21 4.56
N LYS A 690 13.21 -49.63 3.69
CA LYS A 690 14.60 -50.06 3.44
C LYS A 690 15.60 -49.36 4.37
N PHE A 691 15.75 -49.86 5.59
CA PHE A 691 16.78 -49.37 6.52
C PHE A 691 18.20 -49.77 6.07
N PRO A 692 19.25 -48.95 6.33
CA PRO A 692 19.25 -47.65 7.01
C PRO A 692 18.98 -46.45 6.09
N ASN A 693 18.62 -46.68 4.82
CA ASN A 693 18.46 -45.63 3.81
C ASN A 693 17.13 -44.87 3.92
N GLU A 694 16.14 -45.46 4.59
CA GLU A 694 14.83 -44.89 4.84
C GLU A 694 14.59 -44.73 6.35
N PHE A 695 13.86 -43.68 6.71
CA PHE A 695 13.44 -43.38 8.07
C PHE A 695 11.91 -43.41 8.13
N VAL A 696 11.34 -43.78 9.27
CA VAL A 696 9.88 -43.72 9.46
C VAL A 696 9.57 -42.71 10.55
N LEU A 697 8.77 -41.71 10.21
CA LEU A 697 8.25 -40.74 11.16
C LEU A 697 6.82 -41.11 11.54
N LEU A 698 6.60 -41.45 12.81
CA LEU A 698 5.32 -41.88 13.35
C LEU A 698 4.73 -40.80 14.26
N HIS A 699 3.43 -40.55 14.13
CA HIS A 699 2.61 -39.91 15.17
C HIS A 699 1.38 -40.77 15.46
N THR A 700 1.16 -41.11 16.72
CA THR A 700 -0.01 -41.90 17.17
C THR A 700 -0.61 -41.33 18.45
N LEU A 701 -1.93 -41.50 18.58
CA LEU A 701 -2.71 -41.07 19.75
C LEU A 701 -3.14 -42.28 20.60
N PRO A 702 -3.54 -42.07 21.86
CA PRO A 702 -4.22 -43.10 22.65
C PRO A 702 -5.51 -43.59 21.97
N GLU A 703 -6.01 -44.75 22.41
CA GLU A 703 -7.29 -45.28 21.93
C GLU A 703 -8.43 -44.29 22.18
N THR A 704 -9.25 -44.11 21.16
CA THR A 704 -10.41 -43.20 21.21
C THR A 704 -11.60 -43.82 20.49
N ASP A 705 -12.79 -43.55 21.01
CA ASP A 705 -14.08 -43.84 20.41
C ASP A 705 -14.56 -42.68 19.50
N VAL A 706 -13.67 -41.76 19.10
CA VAL A 706 -13.98 -40.65 18.19
C VAL A 706 -13.22 -40.84 16.90
N ALA A 707 -13.91 -40.72 15.76
CA ALA A 707 -13.32 -40.77 14.44
C ALA A 707 -12.18 -39.74 14.35
N THR A 708 -10.93 -40.18 14.29
CA THR A 708 -9.78 -39.26 14.35
C THR A 708 -8.82 -39.56 13.21
N THR A 709 -8.55 -38.54 12.39
CA THR A 709 -7.59 -38.60 11.29
C THR A 709 -6.37 -37.78 11.66
N ILE A 710 -5.18 -38.32 11.43
CA ILE A 710 -3.90 -37.64 11.65
C ILE A 710 -3.27 -37.40 10.28
N GLU A 711 -2.86 -36.17 10.01
CA GLU A 711 -2.19 -35.80 8.76
C GLU A 711 -0.84 -35.13 9.07
N PHE A 712 0.19 -35.50 8.31
CA PHE A 712 1.42 -34.72 8.25
C PHE A 712 1.26 -33.62 7.20
N LYS A 713 1.45 -32.36 7.61
CA LYS A 713 1.43 -31.17 6.76
C LYS A 713 2.78 -30.50 6.75
N ASN A 714 3.02 -29.67 5.72
CA ASN A 714 4.24 -28.86 5.61
C ASN A 714 5.55 -29.65 5.78
N VAL A 715 5.60 -30.89 5.28
CA VAL A 715 6.79 -31.74 5.34
C VAL A 715 7.86 -31.19 4.39
N ARG A 716 8.93 -30.61 4.94
CA ARG A 716 9.99 -29.93 4.18
C ARG A 716 11.37 -30.31 4.69
N LEU A 717 12.32 -30.56 3.80
CA LEU A 717 13.72 -30.82 4.13
C LEU A 717 14.53 -29.56 3.88
N ASN A 718 15.08 -28.96 4.94
CA ASN A 718 15.89 -27.75 4.86
C ASN A 718 17.29 -28.01 5.44
N ASN A 719 18.36 -27.84 4.67
CA ASN A 719 19.74 -28.01 5.12
C ASN A 719 19.99 -29.35 5.87
N GLY A 720 19.39 -30.45 5.40
CA GLY A 720 19.49 -31.77 6.04
C GLY A 720 18.55 -31.98 7.23
N TYR A 721 17.77 -30.98 7.65
CA TYR A 721 16.78 -31.11 8.73
C TYR A 721 15.36 -31.20 8.17
N LEU A 722 14.64 -32.26 8.51
CA LEU A 722 13.24 -32.43 8.14
C LEU A 722 12.34 -31.68 9.12
N ASN A 723 11.47 -30.80 8.63
CA ASN A 723 10.42 -30.14 9.39
C ASN A 723 9.07 -30.71 8.96
N ALA A 724 8.23 -31.10 9.91
CA ALA A 724 6.86 -31.56 9.65
C ALA A 724 5.89 -31.01 10.69
N GLU A 725 4.65 -30.76 10.27
CA GLU A 725 3.55 -30.39 11.16
C GLU A 725 2.54 -31.53 11.22
N VAL A 726 1.97 -31.76 12.38
CA VAL A 726 0.94 -32.78 12.60
C VAL A 726 -0.38 -32.08 12.85
N GLN A 727 -1.37 -32.39 12.02
CA GLN A 727 -2.75 -31.98 12.24
C GLN A 727 -3.61 -33.17 12.67
N VAL A 728 -4.34 -33.00 13.77
CA VAL A 728 -5.30 -33.99 14.27
C VAL A 728 -6.71 -33.48 14.00
N ILE A 729 -7.46 -34.20 13.18
CA ILE A 729 -8.84 -33.89 12.82
C ILE A 729 -9.75 -34.87 13.56
N ARG A 730 -10.60 -34.36 14.46
CA ARG A 730 -11.59 -35.15 15.20
C ARG A 730 -12.97 -34.98 14.59
N GLY A 731 -13.64 -36.10 14.32
CA GLY A 731 -14.99 -36.21 13.79
C GLY A 731 -15.98 -36.71 14.83
N GLU A 732 -16.95 -37.51 14.39
CA GLU A 732 -18.05 -38.00 15.22
C GLU A 732 -17.65 -39.19 16.11
N LYS A 733 -18.44 -39.45 17.15
CA LYS A 733 -18.29 -40.60 18.04
C LYS A 733 -18.65 -41.90 17.32
N GLN A 734 -17.82 -42.93 17.47
CA GLN A 734 -17.95 -44.25 16.87
C GLN A 734 -18.33 -45.31 17.91
N THR A 735 -18.86 -46.43 17.45
CA THR A 735 -19.28 -47.58 18.29
C THR A 735 -18.12 -48.49 18.70
N PHE A 736 -16.91 -48.23 18.20
CA PHE A 736 -15.71 -49.01 18.45
C PHE A 736 -14.53 -48.07 18.76
N THR A 737 -13.56 -48.55 19.54
CA THR A 737 -12.32 -47.81 19.81
C THR A 737 -11.30 -48.09 18.71
N THR A 738 -10.64 -47.05 18.25
CA THR A 738 -9.50 -47.14 17.33
C THR A 738 -8.28 -46.47 17.94
N ARG A 739 -7.09 -46.84 17.47
CA ARG A 739 -5.84 -46.13 17.77
C ARG A 739 -5.44 -45.31 16.54
N PRO A 740 -5.70 -43.99 16.53
CA PRO A 740 -5.35 -43.15 15.40
C PRO A 740 -3.83 -43.11 15.23
N GLN A 741 -3.39 -43.25 13.99
CA GLN A 741 -1.99 -43.26 13.62
C GLN A 741 -1.79 -42.60 12.25
N ALA A 742 -0.67 -41.92 12.09
CA ALA A 742 -0.12 -41.57 10.79
C ALA A 742 1.38 -41.85 10.84
N ALA A 743 1.90 -42.45 9.77
CA ALA A 743 3.32 -42.64 9.60
C ALA A 743 3.71 -42.33 8.16
N ILE A 744 4.86 -41.68 7.99
CA ILE A 744 5.46 -41.41 6.68
C ILE A 744 6.84 -42.05 6.60
N VAL A 745 7.13 -42.67 5.46
CA VAL A 745 8.46 -43.16 5.11
C VAL A 745 9.20 -42.02 4.44
N ILE A 746 10.44 -41.76 4.87
CA ILE A 746 11.31 -40.67 4.44
C ILE A 746 12.55 -41.30 3.82
N SER A 747 12.79 -41.03 2.53
CA SER A 747 14.05 -41.40 1.87
C SER A 747 14.94 -40.16 1.76
N ALA A 748 16.04 -40.12 2.52
CA ALA A 748 16.98 -39.00 2.52
C ALA A 748 18.39 -39.49 2.92
N LYS A 749 19.39 -39.36 2.04
CA LYS A 749 20.77 -39.82 2.29
C LYS A 749 21.56 -38.92 3.27
N ASP A 750 21.15 -37.65 3.42
CA ASP A 750 21.80 -36.64 4.28
C ASP A 750 20.87 -36.05 5.36
N LEU A 751 20.00 -36.87 5.95
CA LEU A 751 19.17 -36.45 7.07
C LEU A 751 20.04 -36.24 8.33
N LEU A 752 20.19 -34.98 8.75
CA LEU A 752 20.91 -34.52 9.94
C LEU A 752 19.99 -34.41 11.18
N GLY A 753 18.68 -34.34 10.99
CA GLY A 753 17.72 -34.28 12.09
C GLY A 753 16.27 -34.12 11.64
N VAL A 754 15.35 -34.22 12.60
CA VAL A 754 13.90 -34.10 12.38
C VAL A 754 13.29 -33.22 13.47
N SER A 755 12.45 -32.26 13.07
CA SER A 755 11.61 -31.45 13.93
C SER A 755 10.14 -31.65 13.55
N VAL A 756 9.31 -31.99 14.53
CA VAL A 756 7.86 -32.16 14.35
C VAL A 756 7.13 -31.24 15.31
N ARG A 757 6.09 -30.55 14.81
CA ARG A 757 5.25 -29.64 15.61
C ARG A 757 3.78 -29.98 15.47
N ASP A 758 2.96 -29.60 16.45
CA ASP A 758 1.51 -29.69 16.36
C ASP A 758 0.88 -28.46 15.66
N ASP A 759 -0.44 -28.48 15.49
CA ASP A 759 -1.25 -27.40 14.92
C ASP A 759 -1.17 -26.07 15.69
N LYS A 760 -0.75 -26.11 16.96
CA LYS A 760 -0.49 -24.96 17.83
C LYS A 760 0.99 -24.56 17.88
N ARG A 761 1.83 -25.16 17.03
CA ARG A 761 3.29 -24.96 16.94
C ARG A 761 4.08 -25.42 18.17
N ALA A 762 3.50 -26.22 19.06
CA ALA A 762 4.24 -26.84 20.14
C ALA A 762 5.16 -27.93 19.57
N SER A 763 6.39 -28.04 20.11
CA SER A 763 7.36 -29.05 19.68
C SER A 763 6.90 -30.44 20.13
N LEU A 764 6.68 -31.34 19.18
CA LEU A 764 6.30 -32.73 19.40
C LEU A 764 7.51 -33.67 19.36
N LEU A 765 8.51 -33.37 18.53
CA LEU A 765 9.74 -34.14 18.41
C LEU A 765 10.86 -33.23 17.89
N GLU A 766 12.04 -33.31 18.49
CA GLU A 766 13.24 -32.66 17.98
C GLU A 766 14.44 -33.59 18.19
N VAL A 767 14.94 -34.18 17.11
CA VAL A 767 16.00 -35.19 17.14
C VAL A 767 17.09 -34.81 16.17
N ARG A 768 18.35 -34.84 16.64
CA ARG A 768 19.53 -34.75 15.77
C ARG A 768 20.05 -36.16 15.51
N ILE A 769 20.28 -36.49 14.24
CA ILE A 769 20.87 -37.75 13.82
C ILE A 769 22.38 -37.52 13.78
N ARG A 770 23.11 -38.11 14.73
CA ARG A 770 24.58 -38.19 14.62
C ARG A 770 24.91 -39.33 13.68
N LYS A 771 25.62 -39.05 12.58
CA LYS A 771 26.29 -40.08 11.79
C LYS A 771 27.44 -40.68 12.58
#